data_AF-A0A1F3BVA3-F1
#
_entry.id   AF-A0A1F3BVA3-F1
#
_cell.length_a   1.000
_cell.length_b   1.000
_cell.length_c   1.000
_cell.angle_alpha   90.00
_cell.angle_beta   90.00
_cell.angle_gamma   90.00
#
_symmetry.space_group_name_H-M   'P 1'
#
loop_
_entity.id
_entity.type
_entity.pdbx_description
1 polymer ?
#
loop_
_entity_poly.entity_id
_entity_poly.type
_entity_poly.pdbx_seq_one_letter_code
_entity_poly.pdbx_strand_id
1 'polypeptide(L)'
;MRLNIFTYNNYAKIIIFTIIILFASNLFSIAQMKFIIDSKIVVKKGNMDGVTVKVTKNGQTVKTINADKAKQVLELDFQAQYIITYSKPGYVTKKINISTKVPDELIADGFEGFVYDIVLFKQFDDVNIIMFNQPVGKIAYNADIDDFDWDTDYTKSIQSELAKIEQMLEVKMEEEEKKAEIAEKKVADEANAQAQQSKIQAETEALAKKAAAEEAKAKLKAEAEAKAKAEADAKAKAAEEEKKKAEALALAEADAKAKAKAAEEARKKAEADAKAKAAEEAAKLKADTEAKAKVEAEARKKAEEEAKAKALAEEVARKKAEEEAKVKAVTEATKAKAEADAKAKAAAEAQAAAEAQAKAKAQAEAVAKAEAEAKAKAAEEARKKAEVEAEELKKAQLIAQAEADKKTKELAKAAEDAKKKAEADAKAAEDAKKRALAAAEEEKRAKARNDSEAIKKAQAAAQAAEEERKKAEENSKAAEEERKKALAQAEEEKKKAEAEAQTANEAKQKAFAKAEEERKKLEAEAKLAEEAKQKATMDTQIAELEKKNAAAKAEQELKQKALAEEAAKNKLLADEATRKESEKQAALAAASEEAQRKAMQAYEEAEARKKAKQAIEEAEARKKQAEVLASIESVRKEQQEMDDLGMKLLTEKFQIGRTVENIEDPYKSTTKITINDGKKVIFYRMVVHKWGPTFFFKDSQCISEFYYNLESR
;
A
#
# COMPACT_ATOMS: atom_id res chain seq x y z
N MET A 1 10.90 -82.96 48.72
CA MET A 1 10.99 -81.57 48.20
C MET A 1 12.35 -81.36 47.54
N ARG A 2 12.46 -81.72 46.27
CA ARG A 2 13.60 -81.38 45.41
C ARG A 2 13.00 -81.07 44.06
N LEU A 3 12.74 -79.80 43.77
CA LEU A 3 12.46 -79.35 42.41
C LEU A 3 12.89 -77.89 42.28
N ASN A 4 13.72 -77.65 41.27
CA ASN A 4 13.85 -76.40 40.51
C ASN A 4 14.62 -75.22 41.11
N ILE A 5 15.88 -75.46 41.52
CA ILE A 5 16.91 -74.39 41.62
C ILE A 5 17.59 -74.13 40.25
N PHE A 6 17.43 -75.04 39.27
CA PHE A 6 18.12 -74.93 37.97
C PHE A 6 17.43 -73.99 36.97
N THR A 7 16.13 -73.71 37.11
CA THR A 7 15.40 -72.81 36.22
C THR A 7 15.55 -71.33 36.60
N TYR A 8 15.72 -71.00 37.89
CA TYR A 8 15.83 -69.61 38.32
C TYR A 8 17.14 -68.94 37.86
N ASN A 9 18.24 -69.70 37.82
CA ASN A 9 19.55 -69.18 37.45
C ASN A 9 19.70 -68.94 35.93
N ASN A 10 18.96 -69.68 35.09
CA ASN A 10 18.93 -69.44 33.64
C ASN A 10 17.98 -68.30 33.27
N TYR A 11 16.84 -68.14 33.95
CA TYR A 11 15.96 -66.97 33.73
C TYR A 11 16.60 -65.66 34.22
N ALA A 12 17.30 -65.66 35.36
CA ALA A 12 18.02 -64.48 35.83
C ALA A 12 19.17 -64.07 34.87
N LYS A 13 19.89 -65.05 34.31
CA LYS A 13 20.94 -64.78 33.30
C LYS A 13 20.37 -64.29 31.97
N ILE A 14 19.24 -64.82 31.52
CA ILE A 14 18.56 -64.33 30.30
C ILE A 14 18.03 -62.92 30.51
N ILE A 15 17.42 -62.61 31.66
CA ILE A 15 16.92 -61.25 31.97
C ILE A 15 18.09 -60.25 32.10
N ILE A 16 19.20 -60.63 32.75
CA ILE A 16 20.39 -59.77 32.84
C ILE A 16 21.05 -59.59 31.46
N PHE A 17 21.11 -60.63 30.62
CA PHE A 17 21.64 -60.52 29.26
C PHE A 17 20.73 -59.68 28.35
N THR A 18 19.41 -59.75 28.54
CA THR A 18 18.42 -58.93 27.79
C THR A 18 18.44 -57.48 28.27
N ILE A 19 18.64 -57.22 29.57
CA ILE A 19 18.80 -55.86 30.13
C ILE A 19 20.15 -55.27 29.71
N ILE A 20 21.23 -56.07 29.65
CA ILE A 20 22.54 -55.62 29.15
C ILE A 20 22.49 -55.36 27.64
N ILE A 21 21.73 -56.12 26.85
CA ILE A 21 21.51 -55.83 25.42
C ILE A 21 20.60 -54.61 25.22
N LEU A 22 19.60 -54.39 26.08
CA LEU A 22 18.78 -53.16 26.07
C LEU A 22 19.50 -51.91 26.61
N PHE A 23 20.57 -52.07 27.40
CA PHE A 23 21.43 -50.97 27.87
C PHE A 23 22.66 -50.74 26.99
N ALA A 24 23.14 -51.74 26.25
CA ALA A 24 24.30 -51.60 25.36
C ALA A 24 23.95 -51.01 23.98
N SER A 25 22.67 -50.93 23.60
CA SER A 25 22.24 -50.28 22.35
C SER A 25 22.11 -48.75 22.44
N ASN A 26 22.44 -48.14 23.59
CA ASN A 26 22.37 -46.68 23.80
C ASN A 26 23.72 -45.99 23.98
N LEU A 27 24.84 -46.67 23.70
CA LEU A 27 26.19 -46.11 23.86
C LEU A 27 27.02 -46.24 22.58
N PHE A 28 26.41 -45.85 21.47
CA PHE A 28 27.13 -45.19 20.37
C PHE A 28 26.26 -44.03 19.89
N SER A 29 26.19 -42.95 20.68
CA SER A 29 26.01 -41.63 20.08
C SER A 29 27.31 -41.33 19.33
N ILE A 30 27.40 -41.80 18.09
CA ILE A 30 28.21 -41.11 17.11
C ILE A 30 27.65 -39.68 17.13
N ALA A 31 28.48 -38.70 17.48
CA ALA A 31 28.11 -37.31 17.29
C ALA A 31 27.91 -37.15 15.77
N GLN A 32 26.66 -37.30 15.31
CA GLN A 32 26.33 -37.08 13.92
C GLN A 32 26.60 -35.61 13.65
N MET A 33 27.54 -35.35 12.73
CA MET A 33 27.76 -34.03 12.18
C MET A 33 26.40 -33.49 11.72
N LYS A 34 26.09 -32.26 12.08
CA LYS A 34 24.86 -31.56 11.69
C LYS A 34 25.22 -30.37 10.84
N PHE A 35 24.33 -30.05 9.91
CA PHE A 35 24.44 -28.83 9.15
C PHE A 35 23.97 -27.65 10.01
N ILE A 36 24.83 -26.64 10.18
CA ILE A 36 24.57 -25.48 11.03
C ILE A 36 24.05 -24.34 10.16
N ILE A 37 22.90 -23.77 10.54
CA ILE A 37 22.35 -22.55 9.95
C ILE A 37 22.42 -21.44 10.99
N ASP A 38 23.14 -20.37 10.64
CA ASP A 38 23.19 -19.14 11.42
C ASP A 38 22.31 -18.09 10.75
N SER A 39 21.08 -17.96 11.26
CA SER A 39 20.13 -16.98 10.75
C SER A 39 20.06 -15.73 11.63
N LYS A 40 20.08 -14.54 11.02
CA LYS A 40 19.89 -13.27 11.71
C LYS A 40 18.56 -12.64 11.30
N ILE A 41 17.69 -12.43 12.27
CA ILE A 41 16.35 -11.88 12.07
C ILE A 41 16.40 -10.37 12.28
N VAL A 42 15.86 -9.63 11.33
CA VAL A 42 15.71 -8.18 11.36
C VAL A 42 14.22 -7.85 11.25
N VAL A 43 13.65 -7.25 12.27
CA VAL A 43 12.26 -6.79 12.25
C VAL A 43 12.23 -5.31 11.85
N LYS A 44 11.72 -5.00 10.66
CA LYS A 44 11.65 -3.61 10.19
C LYS A 44 10.58 -2.84 10.95
N LYS A 45 10.94 -1.67 11.47
CA LYS A 45 10.05 -0.79 12.25
C LYS A 45 9.30 -1.54 13.38
N GLY A 46 10.02 -2.40 14.09
CA GLY A 46 9.51 -3.16 15.23
C GLY A 46 10.62 -3.81 16.04
N ASN A 47 10.25 -4.60 17.04
CA ASN A 47 11.15 -5.31 17.94
C ASN A 47 11.09 -6.84 17.75
N MET A 48 11.86 -7.60 18.53
CA MET A 48 11.88 -9.07 18.46
C MET A 48 10.67 -9.74 19.15
N ASP A 49 9.84 -8.99 19.86
CA ASP A 49 8.72 -9.56 20.62
C ASP A 49 7.74 -10.27 19.69
N GLY A 50 7.38 -11.50 20.05
CA GLY A 50 6.43 -12.34 19.29
C GLY A 50 7.00 -12.96 18.01
N VAL A 51 8.31 -12.84 17.74
CA VAL A 51 8.96 -13.56 16.63
C VAL A 51 9.04 -15.05 16.96
N THR A 52 8.59 -15.89 16.02
CA THR A 52 8.64 -17.34 16.11
C THR A 52 9.38 -17.92 14.91
N VAL A 53 10.32 -18.83 15.17
CA VAL A 53 11.04 -19.63 14.18
C VAL A 53 10.61 -21.09 14.29
N LYS A 54 9.95 -21.60 13.26
CA LYS A 54 9.45 -22.97 13.19
C LYS A 54 10.27 -23.77 12.19
N VAL A 55 10.86 -24.88 12.62
CA VAL A 55 11.61 -25.82 11.78
C VAL A 55 10.74 -27.04 11.51
N THR A 56 10.49 -27.30 10.23
CA THR A 56 9.72 -28.44 9.75
C THR A 56 10.66 -29.38 9.00
N LYS A 57 10.79 -30.64 9.43
CA LYS A 57 11.59 -31.70 8.79
C LYS A 57 10.66 -32.68 8.08
N ASN A 58 10.85 -32.89 6.79
CA ASN A 58 10.04 -33.80 5.96
C ASN A 58 8.51 -33.61 6.15
N GLY A 59 8.07 -32.35 6.29
CA GLY A 59 6.67 -31.98 6.49
C GLY A 59 6.17 -32.00 7.95
N GLN A 60 6.95 -32.50 8.90
CA GLN A 60 6.59 -32.51 10.33
C GLN A 60 7.33 -31.41 11.09
N THR A 61 6.63 -30.63 11.91
CA THR A 61 7.27 -29.63 12.77
C THR A 61 8.11 -30.33 13.84
N VAL A 62 9.43 -30.11 13.81
CA VAL A 62 10.39 -30.73 14.75
C VAL A 62 10.89 -29.76 15.81
N LYS A 63 10.83 -28.45 15.54
CA LYS A 63 11.24 -27.41 16.50
C LYS A 63 10.41 -26.15 16.30
N THR A 64 10.03 -25.50 17.39
CA THR A 64 9.44 -24.15 17.38
C THR A 64 10.16 -23.34 18.45
N ILE A 65 10.68 -22.17 18.06
CA ILE A 65 11.49 -21.29 18.89
C ILE A 65 10.78 -19.95 18.96
N ASN A 66 10.50 -19.47 20.17
CA ASN A 66 10.15 -18.07 20.38
C ASN A 66 11.47 -17.29 20.45
N ALA A 67 11.76 -16.50 19.42
CA ALA A 67 13.06 -15.86 19.28
C ALA A 67 13.14 -14.60 20.16
N ASP A 68 13.88 -14.70 21.26
CA ASP A 68 14.25 -13.58 22.14
C ASP A 68 15.45 -12.79 21.58
N LYS A 69 16.31 -13.47 20.81
CA LYS A 69 17.51 -12.91 20.18
C LYS A 69 17.38 -12.87 18.65
N ALA A 70 17.98 -11.84 18.05
CA ALA A 70 18.00 -11.69 16.60
C ALA A 70 18.76 -12.84 15.89
N LYS A 71 19.86 -13.33 16.47
CA LYS A 71 20.62 -14.45 15.92
C LYS A 71 20.05 -15.78 16.40
N GLN A 72 19.84 -16.71 15.48
CA GLN A 72 19.31 -18.04 15.73
C GLN A 72 20.20 -19.08 15.04
N VAL A 73 20.78 -19.97 15.86
CA VAL A 73 21.59 -21.10 15.41
C VAL A 73 20.69 -22.32 15.34
N LEU A 74 20.57 -22.94 14.17
CA LEU A 74 19.75 -24.10 13.92
C LEU A 74 20.63 -25.25 13.45
N GLU A 75 20.49 -26.39 14.11
CA GLU A 75 21.21 -27.60 13.73
C GLU A 75 20.25 -28.53 12.97
N LEU A 76 20.63 -28.91 11.76
CA LEU A 76 19.82 -29.73 10.86
C LEU A 76 20.53 -31.06 10.60
N ASP A 77 19.81 -32.18 10.74
CA ASP A 77 20.34 -33.48 10.34
C ASP A 77 20.45 -33.56 8.81
N PHE A 78 21.49 -34.23 8.31
CA PHE A 78 21.66 -34.52 6.88
C PHE A 78 20.59 -35.47 6.33
N GLN A 79 20.52 -35.59 5.01
CA GLN A 79 19.62 -36.47 4.27
C GLN A 79 18.13 -36.18 4.50
N ALA A 80 17.76 -34.92 4.72
CA ALA A 80 16.38 -34.50 4.94
C ALA A 80 16.01 -33.21 4.18
N GLN A 81 14.70 -32.92 4.15
CA GLN A 81 14.16 -31.66 3.64
C GLN A 81 13.62 -30.85 4.81
N TYR A 82 13.99 -29.58 4.88
CA TYR A 82 13.55 -28.65 5.91
C TYR A 82 12.82 -27.45 5.33
N ILE A 83 11.85 -26.95 6.09
CA ILE A 83 11.29 -25.62 5.91
C ILE A 83 11.44 -24.87 7.22
N ILE A 84 12.20 -23.78 7.21
CA ILE A 84 12.32 -22.86 8.33
C ILE A 84 11.36 -21.70 8.10
N THR A 85 10.39 -21.52 8.99
CA THR A 85 9.36 -20.47 8.90
C THR A 85 9.60 -19.42 9.98
N TYR A 86 9.80 -18.18 9.57
CA TYR A 86 9.94 -17.00 10.41
C TYR A 86 8.63 -16.23 10.39
N SER A 87 8.02 -16.02 11.55
CA SER A 87 6.70 -15.37 11.65
C SER A 87 6.64 -14.44 12.84
N LYS A 88 5.90 -13.35 12.71
CA LYS A 88 5.55 -12.43 13.79
C LYS A 88 4.14 -11.89 13.54
N PRO A 89 3.27 -11.77 14.56
CA PRO A 89 1.94 -11.18 14.38
C PRO A 89 2.01 -9.77 13.77
N GLY A 90 1.22 -9.51 12.72
CA GLY A 90 1.23 -8.22 12.00
C GLY A 90 2.40 -8.05 11.01
N TYR A 91 3.20 -9.08 10.78
CA TYR A 91 4.34 -9.07 9.86
C TYR A 91 4.23 -10.19 8.82
N VAL A 92 4.82 -9.95 7.66
CA VAL A 92 4.91 -10.93 6.58
C VAL A 92 5.71 -12.15 7.06
N THR A 93 5.11 -13.33 6.96
CA THR A 93 5.76 -14.61 7.27
C THR A 93 6.69 -15.01 6.14
N LYS A 94 7.92 -15.43 6.46
CA LYS A 94 8.93 -15.86 5.48
C LYS A 94 9.32 -17.32 5.70
N LYS A 95 9.52 -18.06 4.61
CA LYS A 95 9.92 -19.46 4.62
C LYS A 95 11.21 -19.67 3.84
N ILE A 96 12.14 -20.44 4.36
CA ILE A 96 13.34 -20.90 3.65
C ILE A 96 13.26 -22.41 3.51
N ASN A 97 13.41 -22.90 2.28
CA ASN A 97 13.49 -24.32 2.00
C ASN A 97 14.96 -24.75 2.03
N ILE A 98 15.30 -25.82 2.76
CA ILE A 98 16.67 -26.30 2.88
C ILE A 98 16.68 -27.81 2.63
N SER A 99 17.40 -28.23 1.60
CA SER A 99 17.64 -29.64 1.29
C SER A 99 19.01 -30.04 1.82
N THR A 100 19.09 -30.79 2.92
CA THR A 100 20.37 -31.29 3.48
C THR A 100 20.81 -32.62 2.85
N LYS A 101 20.31 -32.92 1.64
CA LYS A 101 20.71 -34.10 0.88
C LYS A 101 22.09 -33.88 0.25
N VAL A 102 23.04 -34.70 0.62
CA VAL A 102 24.45 -34.65 0.19
C VAL A 102 24.98 -36.07 -0.03
N PRO A 103 26.09 -36.25 -0.79
CA PRO A 103 26.82 -37.51 -0.81
C PRO A 103 27.26 -37.93 0.60
N ASP A 104 27.06 -39.21 0.96
CA ASP A 104 27.33 -39.71 2.32
C ASP A 104 28.82 -39.57 2.72
N GLU A 105 29.72 -39.59 1.73
CA GLU A 105 31.17 -39.45 1.92
C GLU A 105 31.56 -38.08 2.48
N LEU A 106 30.84 -37.02 2.11
CA LEU A 106 31.13 -35.64 2.53
C LEU A 106 30.59 -35.30 3.93
N ILE A 107 29.67 -36.12 4.46
CA ILE A 107 29.11 -35.90 5.81
C ILE A 107 30.19 -36.06 6.89
N ALA A 108 31.16 -36.94 6.66
CA ALA A 108 32.26 -37.17 7.60
C ALA A 108 33.22 -35.98 7.70
N ASP A 109 33.43 -35.28 6.58
CA ASP A 109 34.29 -34.10 6.49
C ASP A 109 33.61 -32.85 7.07
N GLY A 110 32.27 -32.81 7.02
CA GLY A 110 31.47 -31.69 7.50
C GLY A 110 31.34 -30.57 6.48
N PHE A 111 30.47 -29.62 6.78
CA PHE A 111 30.16 -28.49 5.91
C PHE A 111 30.33 -27.19 6.69
N GLU A 112 30.64 -26.10 5.98
CA GLU A 112 30.65 -24.78 6.59
C GLU A 112 29.23 -24.41 7.04
N GLY A 113 29.13 -23.67 8.15
CA GLY A 113 27.85 -23.16 8.62
C GLY A 113 27.28 -22.16 7.61
N PHE A 114 26.00 -22.27 7.27
CA PHE A 114 25.39 -21.38 6.30
C PHE A 114 24.73 -20.19 6.99
N VAL A 115 25.14 -18.98 6.60
CA VAL A 115 24.71 -17.74 7.24
C VAL A 115 23.76 -16.95 6.33
N TYR A 116 22.63 -16.51 6.86
CA TYR A 116 21.75 -15.58 6.14
C TYR A 116 20.94 -14.64 7.03
N ASP A 117 20.56 -13.49 6.48
CA ASP A 117 19.69 -12.52 7.13
C ASP A 117 18.24 -12.68 6.65
N ILE A 118 17.27 -12.61 7.57
CA ILE A 118 15.84 -12.60 7.29
C ILE A 118 15.24 -11.31 7.78
N VAL A 119 14.70 -10.52 6.84
CA VAL A 119 14.00 -9.28 7.15
C VAL A 119 12.50 -9.53 7.19
N LEU A 120 11.87 -9.25 8.34
CA LEU A 120 10.42 -9.29 8.51
C LEU A 120 9.84 -7.87 8.33
N PHE A 121 8.94 -7.72 7.37
CA PHE A 121 8.27 -6.46 7.05
C PHE A 121 6.87 -6.44 7.67
N LYS A 122 6.42 -5.27 8.13
CA LYS A 122 5.04 -5.08 8.58
C LYS A 122 4.11 -5.36 7.40
N GLN A 123 3.03 -6.11 7.64
CA GLN A 123 2.05 -6.40 6.60
C GLN A 123 1.01 -5.26 6.53
N PHE A 124 0.56 -4.94 5.33
CA PHE A 124 -0.50 -3.96 5.08
C PHE A 124 -1.59 -4.62 4.23
N ASP A 125 -2.85 -4.41 4.59
CA ASP A 125 -4.01 -5.08 3.97
C ASP A 125 -4.13 -4.82 2.46
N ASP A 126 -3.60 -3.70 2.01
CA ASP A 126 -3.62 -3.22 0.63
C ASP A 126 -2.33 -3.57 -0.15
N VAL A 127 -1.46 -4.43 0.40
CA VAL A 127 -0.34 -5.05 -0.34
C VAL A 127 -0.59 -6.54 -0.49
N ASN A 128 -0.57 -7.03 -1.74
CA ASN A 128 -0.69 -8.45 -2.01
C ASN A 128 0.58 -9.21 -1.58
N ILE A 129 0.48 -9.96 -0.48
CA ILE A 129 1.57 -10.77 0.07
C ILE A 129 1.47 -12.27 -0.26
N ILE A 130 0.56 -12.69 -1.16
CA ILE A 130 0.33 -14.11 -1.49
C ILE A 130 1.63 -14.82 -1.91
N MET A 131 2.55 -14.09 -2.56
CA MET A 131 3.85 -14.61 -2.97
C MET A 131 4.71 -15.13 -1.81
N PHE A 132 4.57 -14.55 -0.60
CA PHE A 132 5.30 -14.98 0.59
C PHE A 132 4.78 -16.28 1.21
N ASN A 133 3.67 -16.83 0.71
CA ASN A 133 3.22 -18.16 1.14
C ASN A 133 4.20 -19.26 0.68
N GLN A 134 4.93 -19.00 -0.40
CA GLN A 134 6.00 -19.85 -0.93
C GLN A 134 7.34 -19.55 -0.25
N PRO A 135 8.31 -20.48 -0.30
CA PRO A 135 9.65 -20.20 0.21
C PRO A 135 10.32 -19.05 -0.54
N VAL A 136 10.84 -18.07 0.18
CA VAL A 136 11.52 -16.89 -0.39
C VAL A 136 12.97 -17.17 -0.79
N GLY A 137 13.47 -18.35 -0.43
CA GLY A 137 14.79 -18.84 -0.81
C GLY A 137 14.87 -20.34 -0.62
N LYS A 138 15.79 -20.96 -1.38
CA LYS A 138 16.07 -22.39 -1.32
C LYS A 138 17.57 -22.60 -1.22
N ILE A 139 17.99 -23.40 -0.25
CA ILE A 139 19.39 -23.77 -0.01
C ILE A 139 19.51 -25.26 -0.29
N ALA A 140 20.50 -25.65 -1.08
CA ALA A 140 20.77 -27.05 -1.42
C ALA A 140 22.27 -27.25 -1.68
N TYR A 141 22.71 -28.50 -1.61
CA TYR A 141 24.06 -28.88 -1.99
C TYR A 141 24.32 -28.56 -3.46
N ASN A 142 25.47 -27.93 -3.71
CA ASN A 142 25.98 -27.60 -5.02
C ASN A 142 27.25 -28.43 -5.28
N ALA A 143 27.16 -29.36 -6.23
CA ALA A 143 28.25 -30.27 -6.57
C ALA A 143 29.47 -29.58 -7.20
N ASP A 144 29.34 -28.36 -7.71
CA ASP A 144 30.46 -27.63 -8.32
C ASP A 144 31.42 -27.06 -7.26
N ILE A 145 30.93 -26.83 -6.04
CA ILE A 145 31.69 -26.25 -4.93
C ILE A 145 31.81 -27.18 -3.71
N ASP A 146 31.23 -28.38 -3.80
CA ASP A 146 31.14 -29.36 -2.72
C ASP A 146 30.55 -28.82 -1.40
N ASP A 147 29.69 -27.82 -1.48
CA ASP A 147 29.07 -27.17 -0.32
C ASP A 147 27.63 -26.71 -0.62
N PHE A 148 26.93 -26.20 0.39
CA PHE A 148 25.60 -25.62 0.26
C PHE A 148 25.65 -24.22 -0.32
N ASP A 149 24.79 -23.97 -1.31
CA ASP A 149 24.59 -22.64 -1.87
C ASP A 149 23.09 -22.35 -2.02
N TRP A 150 22.78 -21.10 -2.29
CA TRP A 150 21.46 -20.71 -2.78
C TRP A 150 21.22 -21.38 -4.13
N ASP A 151 20.05 -21.99 -4.28
CA ASP A 151 19.53 -22.44 -5.56
C ASP A 151 19.27 -21.19 -6.41
N THR A 152 20.26 -20.83 -7.23
CA THR A 152 20.31 -19.56 -7.95
C THR A 152 19.16 -19.43 -8.95
N ASP A 153 18.73 -20.54 -9.56
CA ASP A 153 17.63 -20.55 -10.53
C ASP A 153 16.28 -20.32 -9.85
N TYR A 154 16.01 -21.05 -8.76
CA TYR A 154 14.83 -20.82 -7.94
C TYR A 154 14.81 -19.39 -7.40
N THR A 155 15.94 -18.96 -6.84
CA THR A 155 16.09 -17.67 -6.17
C THR A 155 15.86 -16.52 -7.15
N LYS A 156 16.47 -16.53 -8.34
CA LYS A 156 16.26 -15.50 -9.37
C LYS A 156 14.82 -15.43 -9.86
N SER A 157 14.14 -16.58 -10.00
CA SER A 157 12.79 -16.63 -10.55
C SER A 157 11.73 -15.95 -9.68
N ILE A 158 11.89 -15.99 -8.34
CA ILE A 158 10.92 -15.42 -7.39
C ILE A 158 11.40 -14.08 -6.82
N GLN A 159 12.71 -13.80 -6.84
CA GLN A 159 13.29 -12.58 -6.26
C GLN A 159 12.74 -11.28 -6.85
N SER A 160 12.50 -11.20 -8.17
CA SER A 160 12.05 -9.94 -8.79
C SER A 160 10.68 -9.49 -8.28
N GLU A 161 9.76 -10.43 -8.08
CA GLU A 161 8.42 -10.13 -7.58
C GLU A 161 8.43 -9.88 -6.07
N LEU A 162 9.21 -10.65 -5.31
CA LEU A 162 9.39 -10.42 -3.88
C LEU A 162 10.00 -9.04 -3.61
N ALA A 163 11.03 -8.63 -4.36
CA ALA A 163 11.67 -7.33 -4.22
C ALA A 163 10.69 -6.18 -4.47
N LYS A 164 9.80 -6.30 -5.46
CA LYS A 164 8.74 -5.31 -5.71
C LYS A 164 7.76 -5.22 -4.55
N ILE A 165 7.37 -6.36 -3.97
CA ILE A 165 6.45 -6.37 -2.83
C ILE A 165 7.15 -5.78 -1.59
N GLU A 166 8.40 -6.15 -1.32
CA GLU A 166 9.20 -5.57 -0.23
C GLU A 166 9.32 -4.06 -0.35
N GLN A 167 9.60 -3.56 -1.56
CA GLN A 167 9.65 -2.12 -1.82
C GLN A 167 8.30 -1.43 -1.55
N MET A 168 7.18 -2.04 -1.98
CA MET A 168 5.84 -1.50 -1.67
C MET A 168 5.54 -1.49 -0.17
N LEU A 169 5.94 -2.53 0.57
CA LEU A 169 5.80 -2.58 2.02
C LEU A 169 6.67 -1.51 2.70
N GLU A 170 7.90 -1.28 2.22
CA GLU A 170 8.80 -0.27 2.77
C GLU A 170 8.27 1.15 2.56
N VAL A 171 7.76 1.47 1.36
CA VAL A 171 7.08 2.74 1.10
C VAL A 171 5.89 2.95 2.03
N LYS A 172 5.06 1.92 2.26
CA LYS A 172 3.90 2.05 3.18
C LYS A 172 4.29 2.22 4.63
N MET A 173 5.36 1.57 5.09
CA MET A 173 5.89 1.81 6.43
C MET A 173 6.36 3.25 6.59
N GLU A 174 7.05 3.81 5.60
CA GLU A 174 7.47 5.21 5.63
C GLU A 174 6.30 6.19 5.61
N GLU A 175 5.24 5.90 4.85
CA GLU A 175 4.01 6.70 4.85
C GLU A 175 3.29 6.66 6.21
N GLU A 176 3.20 5.49 6.85
CA GLU A 176 2.62 5.34 8.18
C GLU A 176 3.44 6.11 9.23
N GLU A 177 4.77 6.01 9.17
CA GLU A 177 5.67 6.73 10.08
C GLU A 177 5.58 8.26 9.89
N LYS A 178 5.57 8.74 8.65
CA LYS A 178 5.37 10.18 8.37
C LYS A 178 4.02 10.67 8.88
N LYS A 179 2.95 9.87 8.72
CA LYS A 179 1.63 10.19 9.27
C LYS A 179 1.65 10.22 10.80
N ALA A 180 2.34 9.28 11.44
CA ALA A 180 2.50 9.23 12.88
C ALA A 180 3.29 10.44 13.40
N GLU A 181 4.41 10.81 12.75
CA GLU A 181 5.21 11.98 13.09
C GLU A 181 4.41 13.28 12.95
N ILE A 182 3.62 13.42 11.88
CA ILE A 182 2.73 14.58 11.68
C ILE A 182 1.65 14.62 12.78
N ALA A 183 1.08 13.47 13.15
CA ALA A 183 0.10 13.40 14.22
C ALA A 183 0.72 13.77 15.58
N GLU A 184 1.92 13.27 15.88
CA GLU A 184 2.65 13.58 17.10
C GLU A 184 3.03 15.06 17.19
N LYS A 185 3.51 15.65 16.08
CA LYS A 185 3.75 17.09 15.98
C LYS A 185 2.49 17.90 16.22
N LYS A 186 1.35 17.52 15.64
CA LYS A 186 0.07 18.19 15.91
C LYS A 186 -0.33 18.12 17.39
N VAL A 187 -0.16 16.97 18.03
CA VAL A 187 -0.45 16.82 19.46
C VAL A 187 0.51 17.68 20.31
N ALA A 188 1.79 17.74 19.96
CA ALA A 188 2.78 18.58 20.63
C ALA A 188 2.49 20.08 20.45
N ASP A 189 2.09 20.49 19.23
CA ASP A 189 1.73 21.87 18.91
C ASP A 189 0.44 22.30 19.63
N GLU A 190 -0.57 21.42 19.68
CA GLU A 190 -1.81 21.65 20.44
C GLU A 190 -1.54 21.76 21.95
N ALA A 191 -0.69 20.89 22.51
CA ALA A 191 -0.30 20.96 23.91
C ALA A 191 0.46 22.26 24.23
N ASN A 192 1.36 22.69 23.35
CA ASN A 192 2.08 23.97 23.50
C ASN A 192 1.13 25.19 23.38
N ALA A 193 0.17 25.16 22.47
CA ALA A 193 -0.84 26.21 22.32
C ALA A 193 -1.72 26.32 23.59
N GLN A 194 -2.13 25.19 24.16
CA GLN A 194 -2.91 25.15 25.40
C GLN A 194 -2.11 25.67 26.61
N ALA A 195 -0.81 25.34 26.68
CA ALA A 195 0.09 25.86 27.71
C ALA A 195 0.26 27.39 27.60
N GLN A 196 0.41 27.93 26.38
CA GLN A 196 0.47 29.37 26.15
C GLN A 196 -0.83 30.08 26.53
N GLN A 197 -1.98 29.52 26.16
CA GLN A 197 -3.29 30.11 26.48
C GLN A 197 -3.54 30.16 28.00
N SER A 198 -3.14 29.10 28.72
CA SER A 198 -3.22 29.05 30.18
C SER A 198 -2.31 30.10 30.84
N LYS A 199 -1.12 30.35 30.28
CA LYS A 199 -0.20 31.37 30.76
C LYS A 199 -0.76 32.79 30.56
N ILE A 200 -1.39 33.06 29.41
CA ILE A 200 -2.04 34.34 29.11
C ILE A 200 -3.24 34.58 30.05
N GLN A 201 -4.03 33.55 30.36
CA GLN A 201 -5.12 33.66 31.34
C GLN A 201 -4.60 33.96 32.76
N ALA A 202 -3.54 33.28 33.20
CA ALA A 202 -2.94 33.55 34.51
C ALA A 202 -2.37 34.98 34.61
N GLU A 203 -1.73 35.47 33.54
CA GLU A 203 -1.18 36.83 33.50
C GLU A 203 -2.27 37.91 33.47
N THR A 204 -3.35 37.69 32.71
CA THR A 204 -4.50 38.61 32.67
C THR A 204 -5.26 38.66 34.00
N GLU A 205 -5.42 37.53 34.70
CA GLU A 205 -6.04 37.51 36.03
C GLU A 205 -5.16 38.20 37.09
N ALA A 206 -3.84 38.03 37.02
CA ALA A 206 -2.90 38.73 37.89
C ALA A 206 -2.92 40.25 37.68
N LEU A 207 -2.99 40.71 36.43
CA LEU A 207 -3.16 42.12 36.07
C LEU A 207 -4.50 42.68 36.59
N ALA A 208 -5.60 41.93 36.44
CA ALA A 208 -6.91 42.33 36.96
C ALA A 208 -6.94 42.45 38.50
N LYS A 209 -6.33 41.49 39.22
CA LYS A 209 -6.21 41.56 40.69
C LYS A 209 -5.36 42.75 41.14
N LYS A 210 -4.28 43.07 40.41
CA LYS A 210 -3.43 44.23 40.70
C LYS A 210 -4.17 45.55 40.48
N ALA A 211 -4.95 45.66 39.39
CA ALA A 211 -5.78 46.83 39.13
C ALA A 211 -6.88 47.03 40.19
N ALA A 212 -7.56 45.94 40.59
CA ALA A 212 -8.56 46.00 41.66
C ALA A 212 -7.97 46.39 43.02
N ALA A 213 -6.74 45.95 43.34
CA ALA A 213 -6.04 46.35 44.56
C ALA A 213 -5.64 47.83 44.56
N GLU A 214 -5.18 48.36 43.42
CA GLU A 214 -4.91 49.80 43.23
C GLU A 214 -6.19 50.65 43.39
N GLU A 215 -7.31 50.22 42.80
CA GLU A 215 -8.59 50.93 42.92
C GLU A 215 -9.13 50.90 44.36
N ALA A 216 -9.03 49.76 45.05
CA ALA A 216 -9.40 49.65 46.46
C ALA A 216 -8.54 50.56 47.34
N LYS A 217 -7.23 50.65 47.07
CA LYS A 217 -6.32 51.54 47.77
C LYS A 217 -6.65 53.02 47.51
N ALA A 218 -7.04 53.38 46.28
CA ALA A 218 -7.49 54.73 45.95
C ALA A 218 -8.80 55.09 46.68
N LYS A 219 -9.77 54.17 46.75
CA LYS A 219 -11.02 54.36 47.50
C LYS A 219 -10.80 54.51 49.00
N LEU A 220 -9.94 53.68 49.60
CA LEU A 220 -9.59 53.78 51.02
C LEU A 220 -8.88 55.11 51.34
N LYS A 221 -8.01 55.59 50.45
CA LYS A 221 -7.35 56.89 50.62
C LYS A 221 -8.35 58.06 50.53
N ALA A 222 -9.29 58.00 49.59
CA ALA A 222 -10.35 59.00 49.46
C ALA A 222 -11.32 58.99 50.67
N GLU A 223 -11.68 57.81 51.20
CA GLU A 223 -12.52 57.70 52.39
C GLU A 223 -11.80 58.21 53.65
N ALA A 224 -10.49 57.94 53.77
CA ALA A 224 -9.68 58.45 54.88
C ALA A 224 -9.56 59.99 54.86
N GLU A 225 -9.37 60.60 53.68
CA GLU A 225 -9.41 62.07 53.54
C GLU A 225 -10.79 62.64 53.85
N ALA A 226 -11.87 61.98 53.42
CA ALA A 226 -13.24 62.41 53.72
C ALA A 226 -13.56 62.33 55.23
N LYS A 227 -13.13 61.26 55.91
CA LYS A 227 -13.27 61.11 57.37
C LYS A 227 -12.42 62.14 58.12
N ALA A 228 -11.19 62.40 57.70
CA ALA A 228 -10.34 63.42 58.33
C ALA A 228 -10.95 64.83 58.21
N LYS A 229 -11.59 65.14 57.08
CA LYS A 229 -12.31 66.42 56.89
C LYS A 229 -13.59 66.49 57.74
N ALA A 230 -14.34 65.40 57.86
CA ALA A 230 -15.54 65.32 58.69
C ALA A 230 -15.24 65.39 60.19
N GLU A 231 -14.14 64.77 60.65
CA GLU A 231 -13.72 64.78 62.06
C GLU A 231 -13.15 66.14 62.47
N ALA A 232 -12.50 66.87 61.55
CA ALA A 232 -12.10 68.26 61.77
C ALA A 232 -13.31 69.21 61.91
N ASP A 233 -14.35 69.04 61.09
CA ASP A 233 -15.60 69.83 61.17
C ASP A 233 -16.40 69.46 62.45
N ALA A 234 -16.39 68.18 62.84
CA ALA A 234 -17.04 67.70 64.06
C ALA A 234 -16.33 68.17 65.34
N LYS A 235 -14.99 68.23 65.38
CA LYS A 235 -14.26 68.84 66.51
C LYS A 235 -14.47 70.35 66.63
N ALA A 236 -14.64 71.05 65.50
CA ALA A 236 -14.96 72.47 65.51
C ALA A 236 -16.37 72.76 66.08
N LYS A 237 -17.36 71.89 65.78
CA LYS A 237 -18.73 72.03 66.32
C LYS A 237 -18.89 71.49 67.74
N ALA A 238 -18.16 70.44 68.12
CA ALA A 238 -18.19 69.88 69.48
C ALA A 238 -17.57 70.81 70.52
N ALA A 239 -16.50 71.56 70.17
CA ALA A 239 -15.92 72.57 71.06
C ALA A 239 -16.86 73.78 71.31
N GLU A 240 -17.79 74.06 70.39
CA GLU A 240 -18.79 75.13 70.54
C GLU A 240 -20.04 74.66 71.32
N GLU A 241 -20.41 73.38 71.21
CA GLU A 241 -21.55 72.79 71.92
C GLU A 241 -21.23 72.38 73.37
N GLU A 242 -19.97 72.00 73.66
CA GLU A 242 -19.50 71.67 75.01
C GLU A 242 -19.41 72.93 75.92
N LYS A 243 -19.24 74.11 75.32
CA LYS A 243 -19.34 75.40 76.02
C LYS A 243 -20.79 75.80 76.35
N LYS A 244 -21.79 75.27 75.63
CA LYS A 244 -23.23 75.54 75.87
C LYS A 244 -23.94 74.48 76.71
N LYS A 245 -23.38 73.26 76.82
CA LYS A 245 -23.91 72.19 77.69
C LYS A 245 -23.34 72.18 79.11
N ALA A 246 -22.25 72.92 79.38
CA ALA A 246 -21.76 73.16 80.74
C ALA A 246 -22.61 74.17 81.54
N GLU A 247 -23.49 74.95 80.88
CA GLU A 247 -24.33 75.96 81.55
C GLU A 247 -25.80 75.50 81.74
N ALA A 248 -26.24 74.45 81.05
CA ALA A 248 -27.64 74.00 81.05
C ALA A 248 -27.90 72.69 81.82
N LEU A 249 -26.90 72.16 82.53
CA LEU A 249 -27.04 71.06 83.51
C LEU A 249 -27.02 71.59 84.96
N ALA A 250 -27.45 72.86 85.13
CA ALA A 250 -27.69 73.51 86.41
C ALA A 250 -29.19 73.58 86.80
N LEU A 251 -30.10 73.04 85.98
CA LEU A 251 -31.49 72.80 86.37
C LEU A 251 -31.80 71.36 85.96
N ALA A 252 -31.64 70.45 86.91
CA ALA A 252 -32.79 69.90 87.62
C ALA A 252 -33.64 69.06 86.65
N GLU A 253 -33.41 67.76 86.69
CA GLU A 253 -34.30 66.92 87.51
C GLU A 253 -35.74 67.13 87.09
N ALA A 254 -36.22 66.25 86.22
CA ALA A 254 -37.51 65.62 86.42
C ALA A 254 -37.67 64.62 85.28
N ASP A 255 -37.54 63.33 85.57
CA ASP A 255 -38.65 62.55 86.09
C ASP A 255 -39.51 62.01 84.95
N ALA A 256 -40.09 60.85 85.23
CA ALA A 256 -41.20 60.28 84.50
C ALA A 256 -40.95 59.87 83.05
N LYS A 257 -40.34 58.68 82.93
CA LYS A 257 -41.13 57.47 82.66
C LYS A 257 -42.50 57.76 82.02
N ALA A 258 -42.54 57.81 80.69
CA ALA A 258 -43.81 57.82 79.98
C ALA A 258 -43.75 56.95 78.72
N LYS A 259 -44.56 55.90 78.78
CA LYS A 259 -45.38 55.34 77.70
C LYS A 259 -44.64 54.56 76.60
N ALA A 260 -44.85 53.25 76.56
CA ALA A 260 -46.09 52.57 76.13
C ALA A 260 -46.24 52.62 74.60
N LYS A 261 -46.23 51.43 74.00
CA LYS A 261 -47.41 50.76 73.43
C LYS A 261 -47.81 51.31 72.06
N ALA A 262 -47.55 50.48 71.05
CA ALA A 262 -48.30 50.31 69.79
C ALA A 262 -47.36 49.46 68.90
N ALA A 263 -47.41 48.13 68.84
CA ALA A 263 -48.55 47.31 68.48
C ALA A 263 -49.40 47.94 67.37
N GLU A 264 -49.28 47.32 66.19
CA GLU A 264 -50.42 47.01 65.33
C GLU A 264 -50.93 48.16 64.45
N GLU A 265 -50.60 48.12 63.15
CA GLU A 265 -51.58 48.34 62.10
C GLU A 265 -51.03 47.94 60.72
N ALA A 266 -51.90 47.42 59.84
CA ALA A 266 -51.65 46.93 58.47
C ALA A 266 -50.99 45.54 58.38
N ARG A 267 -51.66 44.44 58.73
CA ARG A 267 -52.83 43.88 58.01
C ARG A 267 -52.71 43.99 56.49
N LYS A 268 -52.40 42.84 55.88
CA LYS A 268 -52.98 42.27 54.64
C LYS A 268 -53.54 43.26 53.61
N LYS A 269 -52.86 43.30 52.47
CA LYS A 269 -53.37 43.45 51.10
C LYS A 269 -52.18 43.05 50.23
N ALA A 270 -52.28 42.33 49.13
CA ALA A 270 -53.32 42.24 48.13
C ALA A 270 -52.95 40.97 47.33
N GLU A 271 -53.90 40.08 47.11
CA GLU A 271 -54.51 39.93 45.78
C GLU A 271 -53.51 39.46 44.72
N ALA A 272 -53.60 38.20 44.33
CA ALA A 272 -54.65 37.67 43.44
C ALA A 272 -54.28 37.92 41.99
N ASP A 273 -54.58 36.90 41.19
CA ASP A 273 -54.78 36.98 39.75
C ASP A 273 -53.62 37.63 38.98
N ALA A 274 -52.89 36.88 38.19
CA ALA A 274 -53.43 36.54 36.89
C ALA A 274 -52.44 35.59 36.24
N LYS A 275 -52.91 34.43 35.79
CA LYS A 275 -53.34 34.25 34.39
C LYS A 275 -52.20 34.59 33.43
N ALA A 276 -51.55 33.57 32.90
CA ALA A 276 -52.04 32.81 31.76
C ALA A 276 -51.71 33.48 30.42
N LYS A 277 -51.38 32.62 29.46
CA LYS A 277 -51.40 32.84 28.02
C LYS A 277 -50.32 33.77 27.47
N ALA A 278 -49.27 33.12 27.00
CA ALA A 278 -48.95 33.10 25.58
C ALA A 278 -48.65 31.62 25.27
N ALA A 279 -49.57 30.75 24.85
CA ALA A 279 -50.56 30.85 23.78
C ALA A 279 -49.94 31.30 22.46
N GLU A 280 -50.27 30.53 21.42
CA GLU A 280 -50.19 30.93 20.01
C GLU A 280 -48.77 30.79 19.45
N GLU A 281 -48.48 30.13 18.35
CA GLU A 281 -49.27 29.79 17.17
C GLU A 281 -48.39 28.72 16.49
N ALA A 282 -48.91 27.51 16.31
CA ALA A 282 -49.60 27.13 15.09
C ALA A 282 -48.69 26.79 13.91
N ALA A 283 -49.26 25.82 13.18
CA ALA A 283 -48.96 25.48 11.81
C ALA A 283 -47.69 24.64 11.62
N LYS A 284 -47.76 23.44 11.04
CA LYS A 284 -48.85 22.84 10.25
C LYS A 284 -48.38 21.45 9.80
N LEU A 285 -49.35 20.50 9.72
CA LEU A 285 -49.35 19.30 8.84
C LEU A 285 -48.30 18.22 9.17
N LYS A 286 -48.54 16.91 9.18
CA LYS A 286 -49.62 16.01 8.71
C LYS A 286 -49.26 14.63 9.32
N ALA A 287 -50.08 13.92 10.08
CA ALA A 287 -51.33 13.26 9.70
C ALA A 287 -51.17 12.38 8.43
N ASP A 288 -51.53 11.09 8.59
CA ASP A 288 -51.53 9.98 7.61
C ASP A 288 -50.16 9.29 7.39
N THR A 289 -49.84 8.15 7.99
CA THR A 289 -50.60 6.90 7.88
C THR A 289 -50.00 5.84 8.81
N GLU A 290 -50.72 5.50 9.87
CA GLU A 290 -50.69 4.16 10.44
C GLU A 290 -51.70 3.32 9.64
N ALA A 291 -51.44 2.01 9.50
CA ALA A 291 -52.28 1.01 8.84
C ALA A 291 -52.29 0.96 7.30
N LYS A 292 -51.25 0.33 6.73
CA LYS A 292 -51.37 -0.71 5.67
C LYS A 292 -50.06 -1.36 5.21
N ALA A 293 -48.95 -1.22 5.93
CA ALA A 293 -47.63 -1.62 5.44
C ALA A 293 -47.15 -3.06 5.80
N LYS A 294 -48.05 -3.99 6.14
CA LYS A 294 -47.64 -5.38 6.48
C LYS A 294 -48.50 -6.52 5.92
N VAL A 295 -49.45 -6.28 5.01
CA VAL A 295 -50.27 -7.38 4.43
C VAL A 295 -50.21 -7.45 2.89
N GLU A 296 -49.47 -6.57 2.21
CA GLU A 296 -49.40 -6.55 0.74
C GLU A 296 -47.96 -6.69 0.21
N ALA A 297 -47.13 -7.52 0.85
CA ALA A 297 -45.74 -7.74 0.43
C ALA A 297 -45.39 -9.21 0.13
N GLU A 298 -46.26 -10.18 0.46
CA GLU A 298 -46.00 -11.61 0.16
C GLU A 298 -46.87 -12.19 -0.96
N ALA A 299 -47.87 -11.47 -1.46
CA ALA A 299 -48.71 -11.95 -2.56
C ALA A 299 -48.31 -11.40 -3.95
N ARG A 300 -47.33 -10.49 -4.05
CA ARG A 300 -46.88 -9.89 -5.33
C ARG A 300 -45.50 -10.36 -5.81
N LYS A 301 -44.75 -11.11 -4.98
CA LYS A 301 -43.43 -11.67 -5.36
C LYS A 301 -43.48 -13.03 -6.07
N LYS A 302 -44.63 -13.70 -6.13
CA LYS A 302 -44.78 -15.00 -6.82
C LYS A 302 -45.36 -14.92 -8.24
N ALA A 303 -45.79 -13.74 -8.69
CA ALA A 303 -46.39 -13.54 -10.02
C ALA A 303 -45.48 -12.77 -11.01
N GLU A 304 -44.38 -12.15 -10.54
CA GLU A 304 -43.41 -11.45 -11.41
C GLU A 304 -42.21 -12.34 -11.82
N GLU A 305 -42.02 -13.47 -11.13
CA GLU A 305 -40.89 -14.38 -11.34
C GLU A 305 -41.15 -15.40 -12.46
N GLU A 306 -42.40 -15.69 -12.78
CA GLU A 306 -42.78 -16.58 -13.89
C GLU A 306 -42.88 -15.84 -15.25
N ALA A 307 -43.02 -14.50 -15.23
CA ALA A 307 -43.04 -13.66 -16.42
C ALA A 307 -41.65 -13.20 -16.88
N LYS A 308 -40.65 -13.08 -15.97
CA LYS A 308 -39.25 -12.78 -16.33
C LYS A 308 -38.48 -14.01 -16.85
N ALA A 309 -38.96 -15.23 -16.56
CA ALA A 309 -38.33 -16.47 -17.03
C ALA A 309 -38.58 -16.80 -18.51
N LYS A 310 -39.67 -16.29 -19.13
CA LYS A 310 -39.93 -16.46 -20.58
C LYS A 310 -39.29 -15.37 -21.45
N ALA A 311 -39.08 -14.17 -20.93
CA ALA A 311 -38.41 -13.09 -21.67
C ALA A 311 -36.89 -13.27 -21.76
N LEU A 312 -36.25 -13.90 -20.77
CA LEU A 312 -34.81 -14.19 -20.79
C LEU A 312 -34.43 -15.39 -21.68
N ALA A 313 -35.38 -16.28 -22.01
CA ALA A 313 -35.14 -17.42 -22.90
C ALA A 313 -35.10 -17.02 -24.39
N GLU A 314 -35.83 -15.97 -24.77
CA GLU A 314 -35.90 -15.49 -26.17
C GLU A 314 -34.74 -14.52 -26.51
N GLU A 315 -34.25 -13.75 -25.52
CA GLU A 315 -33.08 -12.88 -25.70
C GLU A 315 -31.74 -13.65 -25.77
N VAL A 316 -31.64 -14.79 -25.05
CA VAL A 316 -30.46 -15.68 -25.11
C VAL A 316 -30.39 -16.45 -26.44
N ALA A 317 -31.53 -16.77 -27.06
CA ALA A 317 -31.56 -17.41 -28.39
C ALA A 317 -31.19 -16.43 -29.53
N ARG A 318 -31.51 -15.13 -29.39
CA ARG A 318 -31.14 -14.10 -30.39
C ARG A 318 -29.68 -13.65 -30.28
N LYS A 319 -29.12 -13.56 -29.08
CA LYS A 319 -27.70 -13.18 -28.87
C LYS A 319 -26.71 -14.29 -29.26
N LYS A 320 -27.06 -15.57 -29.11
CA LYS A 320 -26.19 -16.69 -29.51
C LYS A 320 -26.07 -16.85 -31.03
N ALA A 321 -27.12 -16.51 -31.79
CA ALA A 321 -27.13 -16.56 -33.25
C ALA A 321 -26.41 -15.36 -33.92
N GLU A 322 -26.35 -14.19 -33.27
CA GLU A 322 -25.63 -13.01 -33.79
C GLU A 322 -24.12 -13.06 -33.45
N GLU A 323 -23.75 -13.73 -32.35
CA GLU A 323 -22.37 -13.90 -31.90
C GLU A 323 -21.61 -14.99 -32.69
N GLU A 324 -22.28 -16.07 -33.13
CA GLU A 324 -21.66 -17.13 -33.93
C GLU A 324 -21.40 -16.70 -35.40
N ALA A 325 -22.14 -15.72 -35.92
CA ALA A 325 -21.95 -15.14 -37.26
C ALA A 325 -20.86 -14.05 -37.30
N LYS A 326 -20.63 -13.31 -36.20
CA LYS A 326 -19.55 -12.32 -36.08
C LYS A 326 -18.20 -12.97 -35.74
N VAL A 327 -18.18 -14.12 -35.06
CA VAL A 327 -16.94 -14.83 -34.70
C VAL A 327 -16.25 -15.47 -35.91
N LYS A 328 -16.96 -16.01 -36.90
CA LYS A 328 -16.32 -16.59 -38.11
C LYS A 328 -15.73 -15.54 -39.08
N ALA A 329 -16.30 -14.34 -39.15
CA ALA A 329 -15.81 -13.27 -40.02
C ALA A 329 -14.61 -12.50 -39.44
N VAL A 330 -14.47 -12.44 -38.11
CA VAL A 330 -13.32 -11.82 -37.45
C VAL A 330 -12.11 -12.77 -37.39
N THR A 331 -12.32 -14.09 -37.34
CA THR A 331 -11.22 -15.08 -37.22
C THR A 331 -10.36 -15.30 -38.47
N GLU A 332 -10.82 -14.94 -39.68
CA GLU A 332 -9.95 -14.97 -40.88
C GLU A 332 -9.18 -13.66 -41.09
N ALA A 333 -9.71 -12.52 -40.64
CA ALA A 333 -9.03 -11.22 -40.78
C ALA A 333 -7.97 -10.95 -39.69
N THR A 334 -8.10 -11.55 -38.49
CA THR A 334 -7.11 -11.41 -37.41
C THR A 334 -5.88 -12.31 -37.56
N LYS A 335 -5.95 -13.39 -38.36
CA LYS A 335 -4.82 -14.31 -38.54
C LYS A 335 -3.72 -13.73 -39.45
N ALA A 336 -4.07 -12.88 -40.41
CA ALA A 336 -3.11 -12.23 -41.31
C ALA A 336 -2.41 -10.99 -40.71
N LYS A 337 -3.02 -10.32 -39.71
CA LYS A 337 -2.42 -9.15 -39.04
C LYS A 337 -1.57 -9.54 -37.80
N ALA A 338 -1.91 -10.67 -37.15
CA ALA A 338 -1.15 -11.19 -36.00
C ALA A 338 0.19 -11.82 -36.39
N GLU A 339 0.32 -12.43 -37.58
CA GLU A 339 1.60 -13.00 -38.05
C GLU A 339 2.63 -11.93 -38.48
N ALA A 340 2.17 -10.76 -38.95
CA ALA A 340 3.05 -9.66 -39.31
C ALA A 340 3.55 -8.86 -38.09
N ASP A 341 2.69 -8.66 -37.08
CA ASP A 341 3.05 -7.95 -35.83
C ASP A 341 3.93 -8.83 -34.92
N ALA A 342 3.67 -10.15 -34.86
CA ALA A 342 4.49 -11.09 -34.09
C ALA A 342 5.93 -11.24 -34.64
N LYS A 343 6.14 -11.15 -35.95
CA LYS A 343 7.48 -11.18 -36.56
C LYS A 343 8.25 -9.87 -36.35
N ALA A 344 7.56 -8.72 -36.38
CA ALA A 344 8.18 -7.41 -36.14
C ALA A 344 8.53 -7.21 -34.65
N LYS A 345 7.68 -7.67 -33.74
CA LYS A 345 7.92 -7.59 -32.30
C LYS A 345 9.01 -8.56 -31.84
N ALA A 346 9.05 -9.80 -32.35
CA ALA A 346 10.10 -10.77 -32.03
C ALA A 346 11.50 -10.36 -32.54
N ALA A 347 11.58 -9.67 -33.70
CA ALA A 347 12.84 -9.12 -34.20
C ALA A 347 13.33 -7.91 -33.38
N ALA A 348 12.41 -7.04 -32.95
CA ALA A 348 12.73 -5.90 -32.09
C ALA A 348 13.12 -6.33 -30.65
N GLU A 349 12.47 -7.35 -30.09
CA GLU A 349 12.80 -7.90 -28.77
C GLU A 349 14.12 -8.67 -28.77
N ALA A 350 14.44 -9.39 -29.85
CA ALA A 350 15.72 -10.08 -30.00
C ALA A 350 16.91 -9.08 -30.14
N GLN A 351 16.71 -7.97 -30.86
CA GLN A 351 17.74 -6.94 -31.00
C GLN A 351 17.91 -6.11 -29.71
N ALA A 352 16.80 -5.80 -29.02
CA ALA A 352 16.84 -5.11 -27.72
C ALA A 352 17.44 -5.99 -26.60
N ALA A 353 17.17 -7.30 -26.59
CA ALA A 353 17.78 -8.25 -25.66
C ALA A 353 19.29 -8.42 -25.93
N ALA A 354 19.71 -8.48 -27.20
CA ALA A 354 21.12 -8.55 -27.56
C ALA A 354 21.90 -7.28 -27.18
N GLU A 355 21.31 -6.08 -27.38
CA GLU A 355 21.95 -4.81 -27.02
C GLU A 355 21.95 -4.57 -25.49
N ALA A 356 20.91 -5.01 -24.78
CA ALA A 356 20.84 -4.99 -23.33
C ALA A 356 21.85 -5.97 -22.69
N GLN A 357 22.01 -7.17 -23.25
CA GLN A 357 22.98 -8.14 -22.78
C GLN A 357 24.43 -7.70 -23.06
N ALA A 358 24.68 -7.01 -24.18
CA ALA A 358 25.98 -6.41 -24.48
C ALA A 358 26.33 -5.23 -23.55
N LYS A 359 25.37 -4.34 -23.25
CA LYS A 359 25.57 -3.25 -22.28
C LYS A 359 25.70 -3.76 -20.84
N ALA A 360 24.96 -4.81 -20.47
CA ALA A 360 25.05 -5.44 -19.15
C ALA A 360 26.39 -6.16 -18.93
N LYS A 361 26.92 -6.88 -19.93
CA LYS A 361 28.27 -7.46 -19.87
C LYS A 361 29.36 -6.37 -19.80
N ALA A 362 29.24 -5.30 -20.59
CA ALA A 362 30.21 -4.20 -20.58
C ALA A 362 30.21 -3.42 -19.24
N GLN A 363 29.04 -3.20 -18.63
CA GLN A 363 28.96 -2.58 -17.31
C GLN A 363 29.43 -3.53 -16.20
N ALA A 364 29.10 -4.82 -16.24
CA ALA A 364 29.56 -5.79 -15.26
C ALA A 364 31.09 -5.95 -15.28
N GLU A 365 31.71 -5.95 -16.46
CA GLU A 365 33.17 -6.03 -16.60
C GLU A 365 33.88 -4.73 -16.16
N ALA A 366 33.27 -3.56 -16.41
CA ALA A 366 33.79 -2.28 -15.94
C ALA A 366 33.69 -2.13 -14.40
N VAL A 367 32.58 -2.58 -13.80
CA VAL A 367 32.39 -2.56 -12.33
C VAL A 367 33.32 -3.57 -11.66
N ALA A 368 33.46 -4.79 -12.20
CA ALA A 368 34.38 -5.79 -11.66
C ALA A 368 35.84 -5.34 -11.70
N LYS A 369 36.26 -4.64 -12.76
CA LYS A 369 37.64 -4.10 -12.88
C LYS A 369 37.87 -2.92 -11.94
N ALA A 370 36.88 -2.05 -11.76
CA ALA A 370 36.95 -0.92 -10.82
C ALA A 370 36.95 -1.39 -9.35
N GLU A 371 36.16 -2.41 -9.02
CA GLU A 371 36.10 -2.97 -7.66
C GLU A 371 37.37 -3.75 -7.31
N ALA A 372 37.97 -4.47 -8.28
CA ALA A 372 39.26 -5.13 -8.11
C ALA A 372 40.41 -4.13 -7.90
N GLU A 373 40.42 -3.01 -8.63
CA GLU A 373 41.45 -1.97 -8.47
C GLU A 373 41.28 -1.20 -7.15
N ALA A 374 40.04 -0.97 -6.70
CA ALA A 374 39.75 -0.35 -5.40
C ALA A 374 40.14 -1.25 -4.23
N LYS A 375 39.84 -2.56 -4.30
CA LYS A 375 40.26 -3.55 -3.30
C LYS A 375 41.79 -3.71 -3.23
N ALA A 376 42.48 -3.65 -4.37
CA ALA A 376 43.95 -3.70 -4.41
C ALA A 376 44.60 -2.46 -3.77
N LYS A 377 44.09 -1.26 -4.05
CA LYS A 377 44.59 -0.01 -3.44
C LYS A 377 44.32 0.06 -1.94
N ALA A 378 43.14 -0.36 -1.49
CA ALA A 378 42.79 -0.40 -0.07
C ALA A 378 43.63 -1.43 0.72
N ALA A 379 43.92 -2.59 0.13
CA ALA A 379 44.80 -3.60 0.74
C ALA A 379 46.27 -3.12 0.84
N GLU A 380 46.77 -2.39 -0.16
CA GLU A 380 48.12 -1.83 -0.13
C GLU A 380 48.27 -0.71 0.92
N GLU A 381 47.26 0.17 1.04
CA GLU A 381 47.25 1.24 2.04
C GLU A 381 47.15 0.69 3.46
N ALA A 382 46.32 -0.33 3.69
CA ALA A 382 46.23 -1.04 4.97
C ALA A 382 47.55 -1.73 5.35
N ARG A 383 48.26 -2.32 4.38
CA ARG A 383 49.56 -2.95 4.61
C ARG A 383 50.64 -1.93 4.99
N LYS A 384 50.69 -0.77 4.31
CA LYS A 384 51.66 0.30 4.62
C LYS A 384 51.41 0.90 6.01
N LYS A 385 50.14 1.06 6.41
CA LYS A 385 49.80 1.56 7.74
C LYS A 385 50.18 0.58 8.85
N ALA A 386 49.93 -0.72 8.65
CA ALA A 386 50.33 -1.77 9.59
C ALA A 386 51.86 -1.91 9.73
N GLU A 387 52.62 -1.68 8.65
CA GLU A 387 54.09 -1.72 8.67
C GLU A 387 54.69 -0.56 9.48
N VAL A 388 54.16 0.66 9.33
CA VAL A 388 54.60 1.84 10.10
C VAL A 388 54.28 1.69 11.59
N GLU A 389 53.09 1.20 11.92
CA GLU A 389 52.67 0.99 13.31
C GLU A 389 53.50 -0.13 13.99
N ALA A 390 53.86 -1.18 13.25
CA ALA A 390 54.75 -2.23 13.74
C ALA A 390 56.19 -1.71 13.97
N GLU A 391 56.69 -0.79 13.14
CA GLU A 391 58.02 -0.20 13.30
C GLU A 391 58.09 0.77 14.50
N GLU A 392 57.03 1.55 14.75
CA GLU A 392 56.92 2.43 15.93
C GLU A 392 56.86 1.64 17.25
N LEU A 393 56.11 0.54 17.28
CA LEU A 393 56.07 -0.37 18.44
C LEU A 393 57.45 -0.97 18.75
N LYS A 394 58.23 -1.29 17.71
CA LYS A 394 59.59 -1.82 17.86
C LYS A 394 60.56 -0.77 18.39
N LYS A 395 60.44 0.49 17.96
CA LYS A 395 61.23 1.61 18.49
C LYS A 395 60.86 1.91 19.95
N ALA A 396 59.58 1.88 20.31
CA ALA A 396 59.13 2.08 21.69
C ALA A 396 59.67 0.99 22.64
N GLN A 397 59.68 -0.29 22.21
CA GLN A 397 60.27 -1.38 23.00
C GLN A 397 61.78 -1.22 23.19
N LEU A 398 62.53 -0.81 22.16
CA LEU A 398 63.97 -0.60 22.27
C LEU A 398 64.33 0.56 23.20
N ILE A 399 63.52 1.63 23.23
CA ILE A 399 63.70 2.76 24.15
C ILE A 399 63.42 2.31 25.59
N ALA A 400 62.33 1.57 25.82
CA ALA A 400 62.00 1.05 27.15
C ALA A 400 63.08 0.10 27.69
N GLN A 401 63.69 -0.71 26.83
CA GLN A 401 64.76 -1.62 27.22
C GLN A 401 66.07 -0.88 27.54
N ALA A 402 66.39 0.18 26.79
CA ALA A 402 67.56 1.03 27.07
C ALA A 402 67.43 1.82 28.39
N GLU A 403 66.22 2.28 28.75
CA GLU A 403 65.97 2.96 30.03
C GLU A 403 66.05 2.00 31.22
N ALA A 404 65.58 0.75 31.06
CA ALA A 404 65.72 -0.30 32.06
C ALA A 404 67.19 -0.64 32.35
N ASP A 405 68.02 -0.77 31.31
CA ASP A 405 69.45 -1.08 31.46
C ASP A 405 70.23 0.07 32.13
N LYS A 406 69.85 1.33 31.85
CA LYS A 406 70.47 2.51 32.49
C LYS A 406 70.17 2.57 33.99
N LYS A 407 68.92 2.30 34.38
CA LYS A 407 68.49 2.31 35.79
C LYS A 407 69.14 1.17 36.59
N THR A 408 69.38 0.03 35.95
CA THR A 408 70.06 -1.12 36.57
C THR A 408 71.55 -0.85 36.84
N LYS A 409 72.22 -0.10 35.95
CA LYS A 409 73.62 0.34 36.15
C LYS A 409 73.78 1.42 37.23
N GLU A 410 72.83 2.35 37.37
CA GLU A 410 72.87 3.37 38.43
C GLU A 410 72.65 2.78 39.83
N LEU A 411 71.76 1.80 39.97
CA LEU A 411 71.52 1.09 41.23
C LEU A 411 72.73 0.23 41.66
N ALA A 412 73.44 -0.39 40.70
CA ALA A 412 74.66 -1.15 40.99
C ALA A 412 75.79 -0.26 41.51
N LYS A 413 75.90 0.98 41.00
CA LYS A 413 76.93 1.95 41.44
C LYS A 413 76.65 2.49 42.86
N ALA A 414 75.38 2.76 43.17
CA ALA A 414 74.97 3.19 44.51
C ALA A 414 75.20 2.12 45.60
N ALA A 415 75.09 0.84 45.25
CA ALA A 415 75.38 -0.27 46.16
C ALA A 415 76.89 -0.46 46.43
N GLU A 416 77.76 -0.14 45.48
CA GLU A 416 79.22 -0.20 45.65
C GLU A 416 79.74 0.92 46.58
N ASP A 417 79.20 2.14 46.44
CA ASP A 417 79.58 3.30 47.28
C ASP A 417 79.11 3.15 48.74
N ALA A 418 77.97 2.49 48.97
CA ALA A 418 77.50 2.16 50.32
C ALA A 418 78.41 1.13 51.03
N LYS A 419 78.99 0.18 50.28
CA LYS A 419 79.90 -0.84 50.81
C LYS A 419 81.25 -0.25 51.24
N LYS A 420 81.80 0.71 50.49
CA LYS A 420 83.07 1.40 50.83
C LYS A 420 82.97 2.28 52.07
N LYS A 421 81.79 2.85 52.37
CA LYS A 421 81.57 3.68 53.56
C LYS A 421 81.46 2.85 54.86
N ALA A 422 80.87 1.66 54.80
CA ALA A 422 80.74 0.77 55.96
C ALA A 422 82.09 0.15 56.40
N GLU A 423 83.04 -0.03 55.47
CA GLU A 423 84.34 -0.64 55.75
C GLU A 423 85.34 0.36 56.38
N ALA A 424 85.14 1.67 56.16
CA ALA A 424 85.95 2.73 56.78
C ALA A 424 85.59 2.97 58.26
N ASP A 425 84.31 2.88 58.63
CA ASP A 425 83.83 3.14 60.00
C ASP A 425 84.15 1.97 60.96
N ALA A 426 84.29 0.73 60.44
CA ALA A 426 84.64 -0.44 61.26
C ALA A 426 86.12 -0.45 61.72
N LYS A 427 87.03 0.18 60.98
CA LYS A 427 88.47 0.16 61.25
C LYS A 427 88.90 1.19 62.32
N ALA A 428 88.10 2.23 62.55
CA ALA A 428 88.38 3.28 63.55
C ALA A 428 88.01 2.86 64.99
N ALA A 429 87.10 1.90 65.16
CA ALA A 429 86.65 1.44 66.48
C ALA A 429 87.57 0.38 67.13
N GLU A 430 88.40 -0.32 66.34
CA GLU A 430 89.29 -1.37 66.85
C GLU A 430 90.60 -0.81 67.45
N ASP A 431 91.15 0.27 66.88
CA ASP A 431 92.40 0.90 67.35
C ASP A 431 92.25 1.65 68.70
N ALA A 432 91.04 2.11 69.03
CA ALA A 432 90.76 2.76 70.31
C ALA A 432 90.73 1.77 71.49
N LYS A 433 90.41 0.49 71.24
CA LYS A 433 90.30 -0.54 72.27
C LYS A 433 91.65 -1.16 72.64
N LYS A 434 92.64 -1.11 71.74
CA LYS A 434 94.01 -1.61 71.95
C LYS A 434 94.93 -0.65 72.74
N ARG A 435 94.61 0.65 72.81
CA ARG A 435 95.38 1.64 73.60
C ARG A 435 94.92 1.80 75.06
N ALA A 436 93.76 1.27 75.44
CA ALA A 436 93.23 1.38 76.80
C ALA A 436 93.61 0.22 77.74
N LEU A 437 94.27 -0.83 77.24
CA LEU A 437 94.62 -2.04 78.01
C LEU A 437 96.13 -2.25 78.23
N ALA A 438 96.97 -1.31 77.79
CA ALA A 438 98.44 -1.36 77.94
C ALA A 438 99.02 -0.38 78.98
N ALA A 439 98.17 0.34 79.73
CA ALA A 439 98.60 1.38 80.69
C ALA A 439 98.26 1.03 82.17
N ALA A 440 97.92 -0.23 82.46
CA ALA A 440 97.46 -0.64 83.79
C ALA A 440 98.37 -1.67 84.51
N GLU A 441 99.54 -2.02 83.96
CA GLU A 441 100.38 -3.11 84.51
C GLU A 441 101.87 -2.79 84.65
N GLU A 442 102.23 -1.51 84.81
CA GLU A 442 103.57 -1.10 85.23
C GLU A 442 103.39 0.28 85.88
N GLU A 443 103.20 0.41 87.19
CA GLU A 443 104.31 0.72 88.09
C GLU A 443 103.80 0.66 89.54
N LYS A 444 103.37 -0.54 89.95
CA LYS A 444 103.26 -0.96 91.36
C LYS A 444 104.67 -1.13 91.98
N ARG A 445 105.60 -0.19 91.74
CA ARG A 445 106.99 -0.34 92.18
C ARG A 445 107.75 0.96 92.43
N ALA A 446 107.29 1.79 93.37
CA ALA A 446 108.20 2.56 94.23
C ALA A 446 107.48 3.09 95.46
N LYS A 447 107.81 2.53 96.63
CA LYS A 447 107.32 2.98 97.94
C LYS A 447 108.40 3.83 98.60
N ALA A 448 107.96 4.96 99.17
CA ALA A 448 108.63 5.84 100.14
C ALA A 448 109.42 7.04 99.58
N ARG A 449 108.86 8.25 99.71
CA ARG A 449 109.11 9.17 100.84
C ARG A 449 108.42 10.53 100.66
N ASN A 450 107.77 10.94 101.76
CA ASN A 450 107.39 12.28 102.22
C ASN A 450 106.35 13.12 101.46
N ASP A 451 105.19 13.15 102.12
CA ASP A 451 104.07 14.07 101.98
C ASP A 451 104.46 15.51 102.38
N SER A 452 104.21 16.46 101.47
CA SER A 452 103.76 17.83 101.81
C SER A 452 103.43 18.70 100.58
N GLU A 453 103.79 18.31 99.34
CA GLU A 453 103.48 19.10 98.14
C GLU A 453 102.32 18.53 97.27
N ALA A 454 101.95 17.26 97.47
CA ALA A 454 100.92 16.60 96.66
C ALA A 454 99.49 17.14 96.91
N ILE A 455 99.20 17.67 98.10
CA ILE A 455 97.86 18.16 98.46
C ILE A 455 97.57 19.55 97.82
N LYS A 456 98.57 20.44 97.73
CA LYS A 456 98.40 21.76 97.09
C LYS A 456 98.20 21.66 95.57
N LYS A 457 98.88 20.72 94.91
CA LYS A 457 98.76 20.51 93.46
C LYS A 457 97.44 19.81 93.08
N ALA A 458 96.94 18.92 93.94
CA ALA A 458 95.63 18.28 93.77
C ALA A 458 94.45 19.26 93.95
N GLN A 459 94.54 20.21 94.90
CA GLN A 459 93.51 21.24 95.06
C GLN A 459 93.50 22.27 93.91
N ALA A 460 94.67 22.65 93.38
CA ALA A 460 94.76 23.55 92.21
C ALA A 460 94.23 22.89 90.92
N ALA A 461 94.49 21.59 90.71
CA ALA A 461 93.97 20.84 89.57
C ALA A 461 92.44 20.61 89.67
N ALA A 462 91.91 20.41 90.88
CA ALA A 462 90.48 20.26 91.11
C ALA A 462 89.71 21.57 90.88
N GLN A 463 90.27 22.72 91.29
CA GLN A 463 89.65 24.03 91.04
C GLN A 463 89.67 24.40 89.56
N ALA A 464 90.77 24.15 88.83
CA ALA A 464 90.85 24.41 87.39
C ALA A 464 89.85 23.53 86.59
N ALA A 465 89.70 22.25 86.97
CA ALA A 465 88.75 21.34 86.32
C ALA A 465 87.28 21.72 86.60
N GLU A 466 86.96 22.26 87.79
CA GLU A 466 85.62 22.73 88.10
C GLU A 466 85.26 24.03 87.36
N GLU A 467 86.24 24.91 87.14
CA GLU A 467 86.07 26.16 86.39
C GLU A 467 85.88 25.92 84.88
N GLU A 468 86.63 24.97 84.28
CA GLU A 468 86.42 24.55 82.89
C GLU A 468 85.08 23.84 82.69
N ARG A 469 84.63 23.04 83.67
CA ARG A 469 83.32 22.39 83.63
C ARG A 469 82.17 23.40 83.65
N LYS A 470 82.27 24.47 84.47
CA LYS A 470 81.26 25.53 84.52
C LYS A 470 81.21 26.33 83.20
N LYS A 471 82.35 26.65 82.60
CA LYS A 471 82.41 27.30 81.26
C LYS A 471 81.85 26.40 80.15
N ALA A 472 82.13 25.09 80.20
CA ALA A 472 81.57 24.14 79.24
C ALA A 472 80.03 24.00 79.39
N GLU A 473 79.51 24.05 80.61
CA GLU A 473 78.08 23.98 80.89
C GLU A 473 77.34 25.28 80.46
N GLU A 474 77.93 26.46 80.67
CA GLU A 474 77.38 27.73 80.18
C GLU A 474 77.39 27.79 78.64
N ASN A 475 78.48 27.38 77.99
CA ASN A 475 78.55 27.33 76.53
C ASN A 475 77.57 26.30 75.94
N SER A 476 77.36 25.16 76.62
CA SER A 476 76.35 24.18 76.20
C SER A 476 74.93 24.74 76.32
N LYS A 477 74.62 25.49 77.39
CA LYS A 477 73.30 26.13 77.57
C LYS A 477 73.07 27.25 76.56
N ALA A 478 74.09 28.06 76.27
CA ALA A 478 74.01 29.10 75.24
C ALA A 478 73.80 28.51 73.84
N ALA A 479 74.52 27.44 73.48
CA ALA A 479 74.35 26.74 72.22
C ALA A 479 72.97 26.08 72.08
N GLU A 480 72.40 25.56 73.18
CA GLU A 480 71.06 24.99 73.17
C GLU A 480 69.96 26.06 73.00
N GLU A 481 70.13 27.24 73.62
CA GLU A 481 69.20 28.36 73.47
C GLU A 481 69.23 28.95 72.05
N GLU A 482 70.42 29.07 71.46
CA GLU A 482 70.59 29.54 70.08
C GLU A 482 69.99 28.55 69.07
N ARG A 483 70.18 27.24 69.30
CA ARG A 483 69.53 26.19 68.49
C ARG A 483 68.01 26.24 68.59
N LYS A 484 67.44 26.54 69.77
CA LYS A 484 65.98 26.70 69.93
C LYS A 484 65.45 27.91 69.17
N LYS A 485 66.18 29.04 69.17
CA LYS A 485 65.81 30.24 68.38
C LYS A 485 65.87 29.98 66.88
N ALA A 486 66.91 29.30 66.41
CA ALA A 486 67.04 28.91 65.00
C ALA A 486 65.92 27.95 64.54
N LEU A 487 65.53 27.00 65.40
CA LEU A 487 64.42 26.09 65.11
C LEU A 487 63.07 26.82 65.05
N ALA A 488 62.83 27.77 65.96
CA ALA A 488 61.61 28.58 65.96
C ALA A 488 61.49 29.45 64.70
N GLN A 489 62.59 30.09 64.28
CA GLN A 489 62.63 30.87 63.04
C GLN A 489 62.40 30.00 61.80
N ALA A 490 63.04 28.83 61.72
CA ALA A 490 62.83 27.90 60.62
C ALA A 490 61.38 27.40 60.52
N GLU A 491 60.69 27.22 61.67
CA GLU A 491 59.29 26.81 61.68
C GLU A 491 58.34 27.94 61.27
N GLU A 492 58.65 29.19 61.62
CA GLU A 492 57.88 30.36 61.19
C GLU A 492 58.03 30.63 59.68
N GLU A 493 59.25 30.52 59.15
CA GLU A 493 59.50 30.63 57.70
C GLU A 493 58.81 29.51 56.91
N LYS A 494 58.80 28.28 57.44
CA LYS A 494 58.08 27.16 56.84
C LYS A 494 56.56 27.42 56.79
N LYS A 495 55.96 27.93 57.87
CA LYS A 495 54.52 28.29 57.91
C LYS A 495 54.19 29.40 56.92
N LYS A 496 55.07 30.38 56.75
CA LYS A 496 54.90 31.45 55.76
C LYS A 496 54.97 30.92 54.33
N ALA A 497 55.93 30.06 54.03
CA ALA A 497 56.07 29.42 52.72
C ALA A 497 54.88 28.50 52.38
N GLU A 498 54.35 27.77 53.36
CA GLU A 498 53.14 26.94 53.18
C GLU A 498 51.89 27.79 52.90
N ALA A 499 51.72 28.92 53.59
CA ALA A 499 50.60 29.84 53.34
C ALA A 499 50.68 30.52 51.95
N GLU A 500 51.89 30.92 51.52
CA GLU A 500 52.12 31.47 50.18
C GLU A 500 51.89 30.42 49.08
N ALA A 501 52.29 29.16 49.30
CA ALA A 501 52.02 28.08 48.36
C ALA A 501 50.51 27.77 48.25
N GLN A 502 49.79 27.83 49.37
CA GLN A 502 48.35 27.56 49.41
C GLN A 502 47.55 28.64 48.67
N THR A 503 47.87 29.92 48.90
CA THR A 503 47.25 31.04 48.19
C THR A 503 47.55 31.03 46.68
N ALA A 504 48.76 30.66 46.28
CA ALA A 504 49.11 30.49 44.86
C ALA A 504 48.33 29.33 44.20
N ASN A 505 48.06 28.25 44.94
CA ASN A 505 47.29 27.12 44.44
C ASN A 505 45.80 27.48 44.26
N GLU A 506 45.21 28.20 45.20
CA GLU A 506 43.83 28.70 45.10
C GLU A 506 43.66 29.68 43.92
N ALA A 507 44.64 30.56 43.68
CA ALA A 507 44.62 31.47 42.54
C ALA A 507 44.66 30.71 41.20
N LYS A 508 45.48 29.65 41.09
CA LYS A 508 45.54 28.80 39.90
C LYS A 508 44.24 28.03 39.66
N GLN A 509 43.61 27.50 40.72
CA GLN A 509 42.33 26.80 40.60
C GLN A 509 41.20 27.73 40.15
N LYS A 510 41.14 28.96 40.68
CA LYS A 510 40.17 29.97 40.22
C LYS A 510 40.39 30.39 38.77
N ALA A 511 41.64 30.54 38.35
CA ALA A 511 41.97 30.85 36.96
C ALA A 511 41.58 29.70 36.01
N PHE A 512 41.81 28.46 36.41
CA PHE A 512 41.41 27.27 35.64
C PHE A 512 39.89 27.15 35.52
N ALA A 513 39.15 27.33 36.62
CA ALA A 513 37.68 27.29 36.61
C ALA A 513 37.08 28.36 35.68
N LYS A 514 37.63 29.59 35.71
CA LYS A 514 37.18 30.67 34.81
C LYS A 514 37.49 30.36 33.34
N ALA A 515 38.66 29.82 33.04
CA ALA A 515 39.03 29.41 31.68
C ALA A 515 38.15 28.26 31.16
N GLU A 516 37.76 27.33 32.03
CA GLU A 516 36.87 26.23 31.67
C GLU A 516 35.44 26.71 31.37
N GLU A 517 34.95 27.70 32.13
CA GLU A 517 33.64 28.33 31.88
C GLU A 517 33.60 29.09 30.55
N GLU A 518 34.64 29.87 30.25
CA GLU A 518 34.77 30.56 28.95
C GLU A 518 34.88 29.57 27.78
N ARG A 519 35.59 28.45 27.96
CA ARG A 519 35.67 27.39 26.94
C ARG A 519 34.30 26.76 26.68
N LYS A 520 33.55 26.43 27.73
CA LYS A 520 32.19 25.86 27.61
C LYS A 520 31.23 26.82 26.90
N LYS A 521 31.36 28.13 27.15
CA LYS A 521 30.57 29.16 26.48
C LYS A 521 30.89 29.24 24.98
N LEU A 522 32.18 29.24 24.61
CA LEU A 522 32.61 29.24 23.21
C LEU A 522 32.22 27.96 22.47
N GLU A 523 32.28 26.81 23.14
CA GLU A 523 31.88 25.51 22.59
C GLU A 523 30.36 25.46 22.32
N ALA A 524 29.54 26.01 23.23
CA ALA A 524 28.10 26.12 23.04
C ALA A 524 27.73 27.08 21.89
N GLU A 525 28.42 28.21 21.77
CA GLU A 525 28.22 29.19 20.70
C GLU A 525 28.64 28.64 19.33
N ALA A 526 29.75 27.89 19.27
CA ALA A 526 30.17 27.20 18.06
C ALA A 526 29.16 26.14 17.61
N LYS A 527 28.59 25.38 18.55
CA LYS A 527 27.57 24.37 18.26
C LYS A 527 26.28 24.98 17.71
N LEU A 528 25.82 26.09 18.30
CA LEU A 528 24.66 26.84 17.79
C LEU A 528 24.92 27.41 16.38
N ALA A 529 26.13 27.90 16.11
CA ALA A 529 26.49 28.40 14.79
C ALA A 529 26.57 27.29 13.73
N GLU A 530 26.99 26.09 14.11
CA GLU A 530 27.01 24.92 13.22
C GLU A 530 25.59 24.41 12.93
N GLU A 531 24.73 24.30 13.94
CA GLU A 531 23.31 23.94 13.77
C GLU A 531 22.58 24.95 12.88
N ALA A 532 22.86 26.25 13.01
CA ALA A 532 22.30 27.28 12.14
C ALA A 532 22.75 27.14 10.67
N LYS A 533 24.02 26.77 10.43
CA LYS A 533 24.54 26.50 9.07
C LYS A 533 23.90 25.25 8.46
N GLN A 534 23.73 24.20 9.24
CA GLN A 534 23.05 22.97 8.80
C GLN A 534 21.59 23.24 8.44
N LYS A 535 20.88 24.03 9.26
CA LYS A 535 19.50 24.44 8.98
C LYS A 535 19.40 25.26 7.70
N ALA A 536 20.27 26.25 7.50
CA ALA A 536 20.28 27.05 6.27
C ALA A 536 20.57 26.20 5.00
N THR A 537 21.40 25.17 5.13
CA THR A 537 21.68 24.21 4.05
C THR A 537 20.46 23.36 3.72
N MET A 538 19.78 22.85 4.73
CA MET A 538 18.51 22.10 4.59
C MET A 538 17.42 22.95 3.95
N ASP A 539 17.22 24.18 4.41
CA ASP A 539 16.23 25.12 3.85
C ASP A 539 16.51 25.40 2.36
N THR A 540 17.78 25.50 1.98
CA THR A 540 18.19 25.68 0.57
C THR A 540 17.89 24.44 -0.28
N GLN A 541 18.16 23.24 0.25
CA GLN A 541 17.84 21.98 -0.44
C GLN A 541 16.33 21.76 -0.60
N ILE A 542 15.54 22.13 0.42
CA ILE A 542 14.08 22.08 0.38
C ILE A 542 13.56 23.02 -0.73
N ALA A 543 14.02 24.26 -0.78
CA ALA A 543 13.62 25.21 -1.82
C ALA A 543 13.99 24.73 -3.24
N GLU A 544 15.14 24.08 -3.41
CA GLU A 544 15.54 23.51 -4.70
C GLU A 544 14.68 22.30 -5.11
N LEU A 545 14.31 21.44 -4.15
CA LEU A 545 13.40 20.32 -4.36
C LEU A 545 11.99 20.79 -4.72
N GLU A 546 11.47 21.81 -4.04
CA GLU A 546 10.17 22.41 -4.36
C GLU A 546 10.15 22.97 -5.78
N LYS A 547 11.23 23.64 -6.21
CA LYS A 547 11.37 24.15 -7.57
C LYS A 547 11.42 23.04 -8.61
N LYS A 548 12.13 21.93 -8.35
CA LYS A 548 12.16 20.75 -9.24
C LYS A 548 10.80 20.07 -9.33
N ASN A 549 10.09 19.94 -8.20
CA ASN A 549 8.75 19.37 -8.15
C ASN A 549 7.72 20.24 -8.88
N ALA A 550 7.80 21.57 -8.74
CA ALA A 550 6.96 22.49 -9.49
C ALA A 550 7.22 22.42 -11.00
N ALA A 551 8.49 22.32 -11.42
CA ALA A 551 8.86 22.16 -12.83
C ALA A 551 8.36 20.82 -13.41
N ALA A 552 8.52 19.72 -12.67
CA ALA A 552 8.03 18.40 -13.08
C ALA A 552 6.50 18.38 -13.22
N LYS A 553 5.79 19.01 -12.27
CA LYS A 553 4.33 19.14 -12.34
C LYS A 553 3.88 19.95 -13.56
N ALA A 554 4.55 21.07 -13.85
CA ALA A 554 4.25 21.89 -15.02
C ALA A 554 4.50 21.11 -16.33
N GLU A 555 5.58 20.34 -16.42
CA GLU A 555 5.86 19.48 -17.58
C GLU A 555 4.80 18.39 -17.76
N GLN A 556 4.33 17.79 -16.65
CA GLN A 556 3.31 16.76 -16.67
C GLN A 556 1.94 17.32 -17.12
N GLU A 557 1.57 18.52 -16.65
CA GLU A 557 0.36 19.21 -17.12
C GLU A 557 0.42 19.55 -18.61
N LEU A 558 1.60 19.95 -19.11
CA LEU A 558 1.82 20.22 -20.54
C LEU A 558 1.68 18.94 -21.39
N LYS A 559 2.23 17.82 -20.92
CA LYS A 559 2.06 16.50 -21.54
C LYS A 559 0.61 16.04 -21.55
N GLN A 560 -0.13 16.25 -20.46
CA GLN A 560 -1.56 15.92 -20.40
C GLN A 560 -2.39 16.77 -21.36
N LYS A 561 -2.11 18.07 -21.47
CA LYS A 561 -2.77 18.94 -22.46
C LYS A 561 -2.49 18.48 -23.90
N ALA A 562 -1.25 18.13 -24.22
CA ALA A 562 -0.90 17.64 -25.56
C ALA A 562 -1.63 16.33 -25.90
N LEU A 563 -1.69 15.38 -24.95
CA LEU A 563 -2.45 14.13 -25.09
C LEU A 563 -3.96 14.39 -25.28
N ALA A 564 -4.54 15.35 -24.54
CA ALA A 564 -5.94 15.70 -24.68
C ALA A 564 -6.25 16.35 -26.03
N GLU A 565 -5.35 17.20 -26.55
CA GLU A 565 -5.49 17.81 -27.87
C GLU A 565 -5.38 16.76 -29.00
N GLU A 566 -4.45 15.82 -28.87
CA GLU A 566 -4.31 14.70 -29.81
C GLU A 566 -5.54 13.77 -29.80
N ALA A 567 -6.06 13.47 -28.61
CA ALA A 567 -7.30 12.70 -28.46
C ALA A 567 -8.50 13.42 -29.10
N ALA A 568 -8.59 14.75 -28.95
CA ALA A 568 -9.64 15.54 -29.59
C ALA A 568 -9.53 15.53 -31.12
N LYS A 569 -8.32 15.64 -31.68
CA LYS A 569 -8.07 15.51 -33.12
C LYS A 569 -8.47 14.13 -33.65
N ASN A 570 -8.07 13.06 -32.95
CA ASN A 570 -8.39 11.69 -33.35
C ASN A 570 -9.91 11.42 -33.30
N LYS A 571 -10.61 11.99 -32.31
CA LYS A 571 -12.07 11.91 -32.25
C LYS A 571 -12.72 12.63 -33.43
N LEU A 572 -12.25 13.82 -33.79
CA LEU A 572 -12.80 14.60 -34.90
C LEU A 572 -12.58 13.89 -36.25
N LEU A 573 -11.42 13.24 -36.45
CA LEU A 573 -11.15 12.38 -37.60
C LEU A 573 -12.05 11.15 -37.66
N ALA A 574 -12.33 10.52 -36.51
CA ALA A 574 -13.24 9.38 -36.43
C ALA A 574 -14.68 9.78 -36.76
N ASP A 575 -15.14 10.91 -36.21
CA ASP A 575 -16.47 11.46 -36.47
C ASP A 575 -16.64 11.82 -37.97
N GLU A 576 -15.62 12.42 -38.59
CA GLU A 576 -15.60 12.72 -40.03
C GLU A 576 -15.63 11.44 -40.89
N ALA A 577 -14.88 10.40 -40.49
CA ALA A 577 -14.88 9.11 -41.18
C ALA A 577 -16.26 8.43 -41.10
N THR A 578 -16.91 8.44 -39.93
CA THR A 578 -18.28 7.93 -39.79
C THR A 578 -19.29 8.73 -40.61
N ARG A 579 -19.15 10.06 -40.69
CA ARG A 579 -20.03 10.89 -41.51
C ARG A 579 -19.89 10.52 -42.99
N LYS A 580 -18.66 10.42 -43.50
CA LYS A 580 -18.40 10.03 -44.90
C LYS A 580 -18.93 8.64 -45.24
N GLU A 581 -18.81 7.67 -44.33
CA GLU A 581 -19.36 6.34 -44.52
C GLU A 581 -20.90 6.36 -44.53
N SER A 582 -21.53 7.14 -43.65
CA SER A 582 -22.99 7.31 -43.64
C SER A 582 -23.52 8.00 -44.91
N GLU A 583 -22.80 9.00 -45.43
CA GLU A 583 -23.12 9.68 -46.69
C GLU A 583 -23.02 8.70 -47.87
N LYS A 584 -22.00 7.84 -47.88
CA LYS A 584 -21.81 6.81 -48.91
C LYS A 584 -22.92 5.75 -48.87
N GLN A 585 -23.33 5.31 -47.68
CA GLN A 585 -24.44 4.35 -47.53
C GLN A 585 -25.78 4.97 -47.95
N ALA A 586 -26.02 6.24 -47.61
CA ALA A 586 -27.21 6.97 -48.05
C ALA A 586 -27.26 7.11 -49.58
N ALA A 587 -26.13 7.42 -50.22
CA ALA A 587 -26.03 7.50 -51.67
C ALA A 587 -26.30 6.14 -52.35
N LEU A 588 -25.78 5.05 -51.77
CA LEU A 588 -26.01 3.70 -52.27
C LEU A 588 -27.48 3.27 -52.14
N ALA A 589 -28.13 3.61 -51.02
CA ALA A 589 -29.54 3.36 -50.80
C ALA A 589 -30.41 4.15 -51.80
N ALA A 590 -30.12 5.43 -52.01
CA ALA A 590 -30.82 6.26 -52.99
C ALA A 590 -30.67 5.71 -54.42
N ALA A 591 -29.46 5.26 -54.80
CA ALA A 591 -29.23 4.65 -56.11
C ALA A 591 -29.99 3.33 -56.29
N SER A 592 -30.08 2.51 -55.24
CA SER A 592 -30.88 1.27 -55.24
C SER A 592 -32.37 1.57 -55.39
N GLU A 593 -32.87 2.58 -54.68
CA GLU A 593 -34.28 2.99 -54.74
C GLU A 593 -34.66 3.55 -56.13
N GLU A 594 -33.76 4.35 -56.72
CA GLU A 594 -33.92 4.83 -58.09
C GLU A 594 -33.90 3.67 -59.12
N ALA A 595 -33.02 2.68 -58.94
CA ALA A 595 -32.97 1.49 -59.80
C ALA A 595 -34.25 0.65 -59.69
N GLN A 596 -34.78 0.45 -58.49
CA GLN A 596 -36.06 -0.25 -58.27
C GLN A 596 -37.22 0.50 -58.92
N ARG A 597 -37.25 1.82 -58.80
CA ARG A 597 -38.28 2.67 -59.42
C ARG A 597 -38.24 2.59 -60.95
N LYS A 598 -37.06 2.62 -61.55
CA LYS A 598 -36.89 2.43 -63.01
C LYS A 598 -37.30 1.03 -63.46
N ALA A 599 -36.97 -0.01 -62.69
CA ALA A 599 -37.38 -1.38 -62.98
C ALA A 599 -38.92 -1.55 -62.92
N MET A 600 -39.56 -0.92 -61.94
CA MET A 600 -41.02 -0.93 -61.80
C MET A 600 -41.70 -0.21 -62.97
N GLN A 601 -41.20 0.96 -63.37
CA GLN A 601 -41.72 1.68 -64.54
C GLN A 601 -41.55 0.86 -65.84
N ALA A 602 -40.40 0.21 -66.03
CA ALA A 602 -40.17 -0.63 -67.20
C ALA A 602 -41.11 -1.85 -67.24
N TYR A 603 -41.43 -2.42 -66.06
CA TYR A 603 -42.39 -3.52 -65.95
C TYR A 603 -43.82 -3.06 -66.30
N GLU A 604 -44.26 -1.92 -65.78
CA GLU A 604 -45.58 -1.34 -66.12
C GLU A 604 -45.71 -1.03 -67.61
N GLU A 605 -44.67 -0.46 -68.22
CA GLU A 605 -44.65 -0.17 -69.66
C GLU A 605 -44.69 -1.45 -70.50
N ALA A 606 -43.97 -2.50 -70.08
CA ALA A 606 -44.01 -3.81 -70.74
C ALA A 606 -45.41 -4.46 -70.62
N GLU A 607 -46.07 -4.34 -69.47
CA GLU A 607 -47.41 -4.86 -69.26
C GLU A 607 -48.44 -4.10 -70.12
N ALA A 608 -48.32 -2.77 -70.20
CA ALA A 608 -49.17 -1.94 -71.06
C ALA A 608 -49.00 -2.30 -72.54
N ARG A 609 -47.76 -2.52 -73.01
CA ARG A 609 -47.48 -2.99 -74.38
C ARG A 609 -48.10 -4.35 -74.65
N LYS A 610 -48.06 -5.27 -73.68
CA LYS A 610 -48.68 -6.59 -73.81
C LYS A 610 -50.20 -6.48 -73.94
N LYS A 611 -50.84 -5.68 -73.10
CA LYS A 611 -52.30 -5.41 -73.17
C LYS A 611 -52.69 -4.76 -74.50
N ALA A 612 -51.93 -3.78 -74.96
CA ALA A 612 -52.16 -3.14 -76.26
C ALA A 612 -52.06 -4.14 -77.42
N LYS A 613 -51.07 -5.04 -77.39
CA LYS A 613 -50.90 -6.08 -78.41
C LYS A 613 -52.08 -7.07 -78.42
N GLN A 614 -52.54 -7.50 -77.25
CA GLN A 614 -53.72 -8.38 -77.13
C GLN A 614 -54.99 -7.70 -77.66
N ALA A 615 -55.19 -6.41 -77.36
CA ALA A 615 -56.35 -5.66 -77.84
C ALA A 615 -56.36 -5.53 -79.38
N ILE A 616 -55.18 -5.34 -80.00
CA ILE A 616 -55.04 -5.30 -81.46
C ILE A 616 -55.41 -6.67 -82.06
N GLU A 617 -54.91 -7.76 -81.49
CA GLU A 617 -55.16 -9.12 -81.96
C GLU A 617 -56.65 -9.50 -81.84
N GLU A 618 -57.30 -9.13 -80.74
CA GLU A 618 -58.76 -9.31 -80.55
C GLU A 618 -59.58 -8.48 -81.55
N ALA A 619 -59.16 -7.24 -81.84
CA ALA A 619 -59.84 -6.40 -82.82
C ALA A 619 -59.75 -6.97 -84.24
N GLU A 620 -58.58 -7.51 -84.63
CA GLU A 620 -58.41 -8.20 -85.90
C GLU A 620 -59.26 -9.47 -86.00
N ALA A 621 -59.32 -10.27 -84.92
CA ALA A 621 -60.16 -11.47 -84.87
C ALA A 621 -61.65 -11.13 -85.05
N ARG A 622 -62.14 -10.07 -84.38
CA ARG A 622 -63.51 -9.57 -84.55
C ARG A 622 -63.80 -9.13 -85.98
N LYS A 623 -62.86 -8.43 -86.62
CA LYS A 623 -63.00 -8.00 -88.02
C LYS A 623 -63.15 -9.19 -88.96
N LYS A 624 -62.31 -10.22 -88.80
CA LYS A 624 -62.40 -11.45 -89.61
C LYS A 624 -63.73 -12.19 -89.40
N GLN A 625 -64.22 -12.27 -88.16
CA GLN A 625 -65.53 -12.88 -87.88
C GLN A 625 -66.68 -12.12 -88.54
N ALA A 626 -66.65 -10.79 -88.52
CA ALA A 626 -67.66 -9.95 -89.18
C ALA A 626 -67.67 -10.14 -90.70
N GLU A 627 -66.49 -10.28 -91.32
CA GLU A 627 -66.35 -10.50 -92.76
C GLU A 627 -66.91 -11.87 -93.21
N VAL A 628 -66.67 -12.92 -92.42
CA VAL A 628 -67.23 -14.26 -92.65
C VAL A 628 -68.77 -14.23 -92.54
N LEU A 629 -69.31 -13.56 -91.53
CA LEU A 629 -70.76 -13.43 -91.36
C LEU A 629 -71.40 -12.70 -92.55
N ALA A 630 -70.78 -11.62 -93.04
CA ALA A 630 -71.26 -10.88 -94.20
C ALA A 630 -71.27 -11.75 -95.48
N SER A 631 -70.26 -12.62 -95.68
CA SER A 631 -70.23 -13.55 -96.82
C SER A 631 -71.29 -14.65 -96.73
N ILE A 632 -71.64 -15.11 -95.53
CA ILE A 632 -72.72 -16.10 -95.36
C ILE A 632 -74.08 -15.48 -95.69
N GLU A 633 -74.30 -14.23 -95.27
CA GLU A 633 -75.54 -13.51 -95.57
C GLU A 633 -75.73 -13.25 -97.06
N SER A 634 -74.66 -12.95 -97.81
CA SER A 634 -74.75 -12.74 -99.27
C SER A 634 -75.14 -14.02 -100.00
N VAL A 635 -74.53 -15.16 -99.66
CA VAL A 635 -74.87 -16.47 -100.27
C VAL A 635 -76.31 -16.87 -99.99
N ARG A 636 -76.80 -16.60 -98.76
CA ARG A 636 -78.19 -16.90 -98.39
C ARG A 636 -79.19 -16.10 -99.21
N LYS A 637 -78.87 -14.85 -99.53
CA LYS A 637 -79.72 -13.97 -100.33
C LYS A 637 -79.82 -14.43 -101.79
N GLU A 638 -78.69 -14.82 -102.39
CA GLU A 638 -78.66 -15.36 -103.76
C GLU A 638 -79.50 -16.65 -103.90
N GLN A 639 -79.43 -17.55 -102.93
CA GLN A 639 -80.24 -18.78 -102.93
C GLN A 639 -81.74 -18.48 -102.90
N GLN A 640 -82.15 -17.50 -102.10
CA GLN A 640 -83.55 -17.10 -101.98
C GLN A 640 -84.09 -16.49 -103.27
N GLU A 641 -83.27 -15.68 -103.96
CA GLU A 641 -83.63 -15.10 -105.27
C GLU A 641 -83.76 -16.18 -106.37
N MET A 642 -82.94 -17.23 -106.33
CA MET A 642 -83.04 -18.36 -107.28
C MET A 642 -84.31 -19.19 -107.07
N ASP A 643 -84.69 -19.45 -105.82
CA ASP A 643 -85.90 -20.20 -105.47
C ASP A 643 -87.17 -19.44 -105.91
N ASP A 644 -87.21 -18.12 -105.69
CA ASP A 644 -88.30 -17.25 -106.13
C ASP A 644 -88.45 -17.23 -107.66
N LEU A 645 -87.33 -17.21 -108.40
CA LEU A 645 -87.32 -17.26 -109.86
C LEU A 645 -87.87 -18.59 -110.40
N GLY A 646 -87.50 -19.71 -109.76
CA GLY A 646 -88.00 -21.04 -110.11
C GLY A 646 -89.52 -21.16 -109.95
N MET A 647 -90.07 -20.60 -108.88
CA MET A 647 -91.52 -20.58 -108.64
C MET A 647 -92.29 -19.74 -109.66
N LYS A 648 -91.73 -18.58 -110.05
CA LYS A 648 -92.35 -17.71 -111.07
C LYS A 648 -92.48 -18.41 -112.43
N LEU A 649 -91.41 -19.08 -112.88
CA LEU A 649 -91.41 -19.83 -114.14
C LEU A 649 -92.46 -20.95 -114.16
N LEU A 650 -92.68 -21.62 -113.03
CA LEU A 650 -93.72 -22.64 -112.92
C LEU A 650 -95.12 -22.03 -113.07
N THR A 651 -95.40 -20.90 -112.42
CA THR A 651 -96.71 -20.23 -112.49
C THR A 651 -97.08 -19.71 -113.88
N GLU A 652 -96.09 -19.33 -114.71
CA GLU A 652 -96.33 -18.92 -116.11
C GLU A 652 -96.63 -20.11 -117.04
N LYS A 653 -96.05 -21.27 -116.76
CA LYS A 653 -96.13 -22.46 -117.65
C LYS A 653 -97.46 -23.20 -117.55
N PHE A 654 -98.09 -23.22 -116.39
CA PHE A 654 -99.34 -23.95 -116.16
C PHE A 654 -100.52 -22.98 -116.09
N GLN A 655 -101.66 -23.33 -116.68
CA GLN A 655 -102.85 -22.46 -116.64
C GLN A 655 -103.40 -22.34 -115.22
N ILE A 656 -103.90 -21.15 -114.87
CA ILE A 656 -104.54 -20.91 -113.57
C ILE A 656 -105.79 -21.77 -113.44
N GLY A 657 -105.94 -22.41 -112.29
CA GLY A 657 -107.02 -23.32 -111.97
C GLY A 657 -106.56 -24.76 -111.79
N ARG A 658 -107.52 -25.67 -111.76
CA ARG A 658 -107.30 -27.10 -111.57
C ARG A 658 -107.38 -27.82 -112.91
N THR A 659 -106.27 -28.42 -113.32
CA THR A 659 -106.22 -29.27 -114.51
C THR A 659 -106.05 -30.72 -114.09
N VAL A 660 -106.89 -31.61 -114.62
CA VAL A 660 -106.81 -33.05 -114.37
C VAL A 660 -106.45 -33.76 -115.67
N GLU A 661 -105.36 -34.50 -115.65
CA GLU A 661 -104.88 -35.31 -116.76
C GLU A 661 -104.89 -36.78 -116.32
N ASN A 662 -105.62 -37.61 -117.06
CA ASN A 662 -105.60 -39.06 -116.86
C ASN A 662 -104.72 -39.67 -117.94
N ILE A 663 -103.69 -40.39 -117.49
CA ILE A 663 -102.73 -41.08 -118.33
C ILE A 663 -102.90 -42.58 -118.08
N GLU A 664 -103.24 -43.31 -119.14
CA GLU A 664 -103.50 -44.74 -119.05
C GLU A 664 -102.35 -45.51 -119.69
N ASP A 665 -101.67 -46.31 -118.88
CA ASP A 665 -100.58 -47.19 -119.31
C ASP A 665 -101.05 -48.65 -119.24
N PRO A 666 -100.45 -49.58 -120.01
CA PRO A 666 -100.81 -50.99 -119.98
C PRO A 666 -100.84 -51.61 -118.58
N TYR A 667 -100.03 -51.10 -117.64
CA TYR A 667 -99.83 -51.62 -116.29
C TYR A 667 -100.37 -50.73 -115.14
N LYS A 668 -100.76 -49.47 -115.41
CA LYS A 668 -101.21 -48.52 -114.38
C LYS A 668 -102.04 -47.38 -115.00
N SER A 669 -102.90 -46.77 -114.21
CA SER A 669 -103.57 -45.50 -114.56
C SER A 669 -103.11 -44.40 -113.61
N THR A 670 -102.64 -43.29 -114.16
CA THR A 670 -102.16 -42.14 -113.40
C THR A 670 -103.10 -40.95 -113.60
N THR A 671 -103.65 -40.43 -112.52
CA THR A 671 -104.37 -39.15 -112.50
C THR A 671 -103.43 -38.08 -111.96
N LYS A 672 -103.00 -37.17 -112.83
CA LYS A 672 -102.22 -36.00 -112.46
C LYS A 672 -103.15 -34.81 -112.31
N ILE A 673 -103.10 -34.14 -111.16
CA ILE A 673 -103.84 -32.91 -110.90
C ILE A 673 -102.80 -31.81 -110.73
N THR A 674 -102.88 -30.79 -111.57
CA THR A 674 -102.07 -29.58 -111.40
C THR A 674 -102.99 -28.49 -110.88
N ILE A 675 -102.62 -27.88 -109.76
CA ILE A 675 -103.33 -26.73 -109.19
C ILE A 675 -102.40 -25.53 -109.28
N ASN A 676 -102.79 -24.55 -110.09
CA ASN A 676 -102.12 -23.25 -110.13
C ASN A 676 -103.07 -22.18 -109.57
N ASP A 677 -102.69 -21.55 -108.46
CA ASP A 677 -103.47 -20.47 -107.83
C ASP A 677 -103.00 -19.05 -108.26
N GLY A 678 -102.07 -18.98 -109.21
CA GLY A 678 -101.44 -17.74 -109.69
C GLY A 678 -100.23 -17.29 -108.85
N LYS A 679 -99.97 -17.89 -107.69
CA LYS A 679 -98.80 -17.63 -106.85
C LYS A 679 -97.87 -18.83 -106.74
N LYS A 680 -98.42 -20.04 -106.85
CA LYS A 680 -97.67 -21.30 -106.82
C LYS A 680 -98.37 -22.34 -107.68
N VAL A 681 -97.58 -23.29 -108.17
CA VAL A 681 -98.08 -24.47 -108.85
C VAL A 681 -97.75 -25.69 -108.02
N ILE A 682 -98.78 -26.47 -107.70
CA ILE A 682 -98.65 -27.70 -106.93
C ILE A 682 -99.09 -28.85 -107.83
N PHE A 683 -98.27 -29.90 -107.90
CA PHE A 683 -98.55 -31.11 -108.66
C PHE A 683 -98.97 -32.24 -107.73
N TYR A 684 -100.23 -32.67 -107.86
CA TYR A 684 -100.70 -33.89 -107.25
C TYR A 684 -100.71 -35.03 -108.26
N ARG A 685 -100.40 -36.25 -107.83
CA ARG A 685 -100.47 -37.45 -108.67
C ARG A 685 -101.05 -38.63 -107.91
N MET A 686 -102.10 -39.24 -108.42
CA MET A 686 -102.61 -40.55 -108.00
C MET A 686 -102.18 -41.58 -109.05
N VAL A 687 -101.57 -42.69 -108.62
CA VAL A 687 -101.11 -43.78 -109.49
C VAL A 687 -101.77 -45.07 -109.03
N VAL A 688 -102.71 -45.59 -109.81
CA VAL A 688 -103.38 -46.88 -109.56
C VAL A 688 -102.71 -47.95 -110.40
N HIS A 689 -102.08 -48.93 -109.77
CA HIS A 689 -101.46 -50.05 -110.49
C HIS A 689 -102.47 -51.18 -110.70
N LYS A 690 -102.48 -51.79 -111.90
CA LYS A 690 -103.43 -52.88 -112.22
C LYS A 690 -103.25 -54.14 -111.37
N TRP A 691 -102.09 -54.28 -110.71
CA TRP A 691 -101.77 -55.39 -109.82
C TRP A 691 -102.12 -55.12 -108.34
N GLY A 692 -102.74 -53.99 -108.01
CA GLY A 692 -103.39 -53.78 -106.70
C GLY A 692 -103.29 -52.38 -106.08
N PRO A 693 -102.09 -51.83 -105.83
CA PRO A 693 -101.95 -50.66 -104.97
C PRO A 693 -102.13 -49.32 -105.69
N THR A 694 -102.58 -48.33 -104.92
CA THR A 694 -102.71 -46.93 -105.33
C THR A 694 -101.79 -46.04 -104.50
N PHE A 695 -101.00 -45.18 -105.15
CA PHE A 695 -100.09 -44.24 -104.49
C PHE A 695 -100.46 -42.79 -104.80
N PHE A 696 -100.24 -41.89 -103.83
CA PHE A 696 -100.55 -40.47 -103.95
C PHE A 696 -99.30 -39.62 -103.70
N PHE A 697 -99.15 -38.53 -104.45
CA PHE A 697 -98.00 -37.63 -104.38
C PHE A 697 -98.42 -36.16 -104.43
N LYS A 698 -97.59 -35.29 -103.84
CA LYS A 698 -97.59 -33.82 -103.94
C LYS A 698 -96.16 -33.36 -104.20
N ASP A 699 -95.92 -32.66 -105.31
CA ASP A 699 -94.60 -32.14 -105.72
C ASP A 699 -93.46 -33.17 -105.60
N SER A 700 -93.74 -34.39 -106.06
CA SER A 700 -92.85 -35.56 -106.01
C SER A 700 -92.63 -36.19 -104.63
N GLN A 701 -93.24 -35.67 -103.57
CA GLN A 701 -93.27 -36.30 -102.24
C GLN A 701 -94.51 -37.18 -102.10
N CYS A 702 -94.36 -38.38 -101.50
CA CYS A 702 -95.49 -39.28 -101.27
C CYS A 702 -96.37 -38.74 -100.13
N ILE A 703 -97.69 -38.74 -100.34
CA ILE A 703 -98.68 -38.29 -99.38
C ILE A 703 -99.77 -39.35 -99.20
N SER A 704 -100.55 -39.26 -98.13
CA SER A 704 -101.69 -40.17 -97.94
C SER A 704 -102.84 -39.86 -98.90
N GLU A 705 -103.70 -40.84 -99.15
CA GLU A 705 -104.97 -40.66 -99.88
C GLU A 705 -105.83 -39.52 -99.32
N PHE A 706 -105.91 -39.40 -97.98
CA PHE A 706 -106.71 -38.36 -97.32
C PHE A 706 -106.26 -36.95 -97.74
N TYR A 707 -104.95 -36.65 -97.61
CA TYR A 707 -104.38 -35.36 -98.01
C TYR A 707 -104.49 -35.11 -99.51
N TYR A 708 -104.29 -36.14 -100.33
CA TYR A 708 -104.50 -36.00 -101.77
C TYR A 708 -105.94 -35.60 -102.07
N ASN A 709 -106.92 -36.32 -101.53
CA ASN A 709 -108.34 -36.04 -101.78
C ASN A 709 -108.81 -34.71 -101.16
N LEU A 710 -108.20 -34.27 -100.06
CA LEU A 710 -108.52 -32.99 -99.42
C LEU A 710 -107.94 -31.80 -100.20
N GLU A 711 -106.66 -31.89 -100.56
CA GLU A 711 -105.90 -30.75 -101.11
C GLU A 711 -105.94 -30.67 -102.64
N SER A 712 -106.29 -31.76 -103.32
CA SER A 712 -106.37 -31.80 -104.80
C SER A 712 -107.77 -31.55 -105.38
N ARG A 713 -108.75 -31.22 -104.52
CA ARG A 713 -110.15 -30.95 -104.92
C ARG A 713 -110.33 -29.60 -105.62
#